data_AF-A0A8W8I3R7-F1
#
_entry.id   AF-A0A8W8I3R7-F1
#
_cell.length_a   1.000
_cell.length_b   1.000
_cell.length_c   1.000
_cell.angle_alpha   90.00
_cell.angle_beta   90.00
_cell.angle_gamma   90.00
#
_symmetry.space_group_name_H-M   'P 1'
#
loop_
_entity.id
_entity.type
_entity.pdbx_description
1 polymer ?
#
loop_
_entity_poly.entity_id
_entity_poly.type
_entity_poly.pdbx_seq_one_letter_code
_entity_poly.pdbx_strand_id
1 'polypeptide(L)'
;MDDRIHWINDNLQGTTRNLRSLDHMLDDYRDVTRDQRSAVDRLREDVARTRAQLHEEQLRGPGHRHYEEEKYASKSDSEYEGSPSPSRRRRRSRRSTVRFADDMNRELHDLNSSVRDLSTDQFELRGQFNKEVDRRDRYDADTRRTMKEISENLRRLPQSDPVAMRVESRLAAIQNDMRADRHFGDRYDELANLSTDLRHALREHHHLQQSAADERIRSQYIQQEAQKHRIESDLEVLKRKLDQSEGGKSALQNQVEELRNQLNRMEQERARVKLQMEEKHYEEELRERRRKRSVEEDKDRERKAMEREISDLRGQLSRAISASSEAEELRRGIERSERQRAQLSDHIETLTKDLENREKQTAKLITQLKEVSDKYDESERQKGQLITQFDDTAQRFKDCNKELDRVSNELRSTQQALQEMERKRDEFKGRAQETVRQWKLKVKQLEREVDRHKHGANQLMQRNEQLVKEVEGHRQNLHHTGIQMENMKRELGDALAVRAAQDEQLRLKDVEINELKSVRMDLDRELRDVRTVADRLENELHTVSSRLSMVTDDKNKLEDKFSSIEAAHMLAQDQANQLQQELKEMSAIKADIAAKFSESNGKIHDMRQNFIELQHREKAAREESKMYQRQLNDERENHHVALEAVKRELNEAKVREAHVMQDIQRKMKRSHAEYEATIQALKMELSEEKSAHKISKRNEEKFRQEVDRLAQEIARSEEDNQKLARRLEMAREEFETQTQMAETDLSRVKNVEDELLKARNDSKRFQANFEGLIHEMVAEVDALMEIAASGSKEKQKTIASCKGTSNGPSTALQEIKAKMKWLRGEVRDRIKMEHALKKDLQEALSCNESDRHFLMSELAKRDNVLDELSSVKHELSHREVENVHCVEKLQTQILDLTDELELRKIREDELLRQQAMDSKHVIEEIEELRGVQEEKARIEQRYVKLQETMRALQTELKTANFYGDKIEEIEKNMHNLRKSPRRKNHVRIQDGPPVRSRSRSKSPGRRMVVC
;
A
#
# COMPACT_ATOMS: atom_id res chain seq x y z
N MET A 1 5.47 19.41 37.07
CA MET A 1 5.68 20.12 35.78
C MET A 1 4.54 21.10 35.46
N ASP A 2 3.53 21.11 36.31
CA ASP A 2 2.14 21.35 35.92
C ASP A 2 1.86 22.83 35.79
N ASP A 3 2.56 23.68 36.55
CA ASP A 3 2.54 25.15 36.39
C ASP A 3 2.95 25.58 34.98
N ARG A 4 3.90 24.88 34.36
CA ARG A 4 4.34 25.17 32.98
C ARG A 4 3.33 24.69 31.94
N ILE A 5 2.60 23.61 32.23
CA ILE A 5 1.50 23.12 31.40
C ILE A 5 0.29 24.05 31.53
N HIS A 6 -0.04 24.51 32.74
CA HIS A 6 -1.07 25.53 33.00
C HIS A 6 -0.74 26.86 32.30
N TRP A 7 0.48 27.38 32.42
CA TRP A 7 0.87 28.61 31.72
C TRP A 7 0.79 28.49 30.20
N ILE A 8 1.16 27.33 29.63
CA ILE A 8 1.00 27.06 28.19
C ILE A 8 -0.49 26.97 27.82
N ASN A 9 -1.31 26.29 28.62
CA ASN A 9 -2.75 26.15 28.40
C ASN A 9 -3.47 27.52 28.48
N ASP A 10 -3.14 28.37 29.46
CA ASP A 10 -3.69 29.72 29.57
C ASP A 10 -3.26 30.61 28.40
N ASN A 11 -2.01 30.50 27.91
CA ASN A 11 -1.58 31.19 26.70
C ASN A 11 -2.31 30.69 25.45
N LEU A 12 -2.52 29.37 25.31
CA LEU A 12 -3.26 28.78 24.20
C LEU A 12 -4.76 29.13 24.24
N GLN A 13 -5.37 29.20 25.43
CA GLN A 13 -6.73 29.73 25.58
C GLN A 13 -6.78 31.24 25.33
N GLY A 14 -5.75 32.00 25.71
CA GLY A 14 -5.61 33.41 25.42
C GLY A 14 -5.55 33.68 23.91
N THR A 15 -4.69 32.98 23.17
CA THR A 15 -4.65 33.07 21.71
C THR A 15 -5.94 32.57 21.06
N THR A 16 -6.56 31.50 21.58
CA THR A 16 -7.88 31.03 21.10
C THR A 16 -8.99 32.07 21.29
N ARG A 17 -9.00 32.81 22.42
CA ARG A 17 -9.95 33.92 22.65
C ARG A 17 -9.66 35.09 21.70
N ASN A 18 -8.39 35.43 21.48
CA ASN A 18 -7.99 36.50 20.56
C ASN A 18 -8.35 36.17 19.11
N LEU A 19 -8.18 34.93 18.67
CA LEU A 19 -8.56 34.48 17.32
C LEU A 19 -10.08 34.60 17.11
N ARG A 20 -10.92 34.15 18.05
CA ARG A 20 -12.38 34.30 17.97
C ARG A 20 -12.84 35.76 17.98
N SER A 21 -12.15 36.62 18.73
CA SER A 21 -12.39 38.08 18.69
C SER A 21 -12.06 38.66 17.31
N LEU A 22 -10.99 38.16 16.68
CA LEU A 22 -10.56 38.57 15.34
C LEU A 22 -11.50 38.04 14.25
N ASP A 23 -12.03 36.81 14.37
CA ASP A 23 -13.09 36.29 13.49
C ASP A 23 -14.36 37.16 13.56
N HIS A 24 -14.83 37.53 14.75
CA HIS A 24 -15.99 38.43 14.90
C HIS A 24 -15.74 39.81 14.29
N MET A 25 -14.57 40.41 14.50
CA MET A 25 -14.22 41.67 13.82
C MET A 25 -14.14 41.52 12.29
N LEU A 26 -13.69 40.37 11.77
CA LEU A 26 -13.68 40.11 10.32
C LEU A 26 -15.10 39.97 9.74
N ASP A 27 -16.05 39.42 10.50
CA ASP A 27 -17.45 39.38 10.10
C ASP A 27 -18.12 40.76 10.19
N ASP A 28 -17.85 41.56 11.24
CA ASP A 28 -18.27 42.97 11.30
C ASP A 28 -17.74 43.77 10.07
N TYR A 29 -16.47 43.58 9.70
CA TYR A 29 -15.89 44.19 8.49
C TYR A 29 -16.54 43.69 7.19
N ARG A 30 -16.96 42.42 7.12
CA ARG A 30 -17.69 41.87 5.96
C ARG A 30 -19.06 42.51 5.82
N ASP A 31 -19.83 42.65 6.90
CA ASP A 31 -21.15 43.26 6.84
C ASP A 31 -21.09 44.78 6.61
N VAL A 32 -20.11 45.50 7.19
CA VAL A 32 -19.84 46.89 6.80
C VAL A 32 -19.48 47.01 5.31
N THR A 33 -18.70 46.08 4.77
CA THR A 33 -18.37 46.04 3.32
C THR A 33 -19.61 45.73 2.48
N ARG A 34 -20.52 44.89 2.98
CA ARG A 34 -21.79 44.52 2.33
C ARG A 34 -22.78 45.70 2.30
N ASP A 35 -22.86 46.48 3.37
CA ASP A 35 -23.69 47.68 3.44
C ASP A 35 -23.11 48.81 2.57
N GLN A 36 -21.80 49.01 2.57
CA GLN A 36 -21.13 49.94 1.63
C GLN A 36 -21.40 49.55 0.18
N ARG A 37 -21.32 48.25 -0.17
CA ARG A 37 -21.64 47.75 -1.51
C ARG A 37 -23.11 47.98 -1.87
N SER A 38 -24.02 47.73 -0.93
CA SER A 38 -25.46 47.98 -1.09
C SER A 38 -25.78 49.48 -1.26
N ALA A 39 -25.04 50.37 -0.60
CA ALA A 39 -25.14 51.82 -0.80
C ALA A 39 -24.58 52.27 -2.16
N VAL A 40 -23.44 51.70 -2.59
CA VAL A 40 -22.86 51.95 -3.92
C VAL A 40 -23.77 51.46 -5.04
N ASP A 41 -24.42 50.31 -4.88
CA ASP A 41 -25.34 49.79 -5.90
C ASP A 41 -26.65 50.60 -5.95
N ARG A 42 -27.16 51.13 -4.82
CA ARG A 42 -28.24 52.15 -4.83
C ARG A 42 -27.82 53.43 -5.56
N LEU A 43 -26.62 53.95 -5.28
CA LEU A 43 -26.09 55.15 -5.96
C LEU A 43 -25.90 54.91 -7.47
N ARG A 44 -25.49 53.71 -7.88
CA ARG A 44 -25.43 53.31 -9.30
C ARG A 44 -26.80 53.25 -9.94
N GLU A 45 -27.81 52.78 -9.21
CA GLU A 45 -29.19 52.75 -9.67
C GLU A 45 -29.79 54.16 -9.80
N ASP A 46 -29.47 55.08 -8.89
CA ASP A 46 -29.84 56.51 -8.99
C ASP A 46 -29.08 57.25 -10.11
N VAL A 47 -27.81 56.92 -10.34
CA VAL A 47 -27.04 57.41 -11.51
C VAL A 47 -27.61 56.82 -12.80
N ALA A 48 -28.13 55.59 -12.80
CA ALA A 48 -28.82 55.01 -13.95
C ALA A 48 -30.18 55.69 -14.19
N ARG A 49 -30.96 55.97 -13.14
CA ARG A 49 -32.23 56.73 -13.22
C ARG A 49 -32.02 58.14 -13.77
N THR A 50 -31.08 58.90 -13.21
CA THR A 50 -30.77 60.28 -13.69
C THR A 50 -30.16 60.29 -15.08
N ARG A 51 -29.34 59.29 -15.45
CA ARG A 51 -28.84 59.14 -16.83
C ARG A 51 -29.95 58.76 -17.82
N ALA A 52 -30.96 58.00 -17.40
CA ALA A 52 -32.13 57.71 -18.24
C ALA A 52 -32.97 58.97 -18.48
N GLN A 53 -33.22 59.77 -17.42
CA GLN A 53 -33.93 61.05 -17.52
C GLN A 53 -33.19 62.04 -18.44
N LEU A 54 -31.87 62.19 -18.29
CA LEU A 54 -31.05 63.01 -19.20
C LEU A 54 -31.07 62.50 -20.65
N HIS A 55 -31.19 61.19 -20.88
CA HIS A 55 -31.37 60.64 -22.22
C HIS A 55 -32.76 60.93 -22.81
N GLU A 56 -33.80 60.95 -21.98
CA GLU A 56 -35.18 61.26 -22.38
C GLU A 56 -35.35 62.74 -22.73
N GLU A 57 -34.72 63.65 -21.98
CA GLU A 57 -34.65 65.08 -22.31
C GLU A 57 -33.85 65.33 -23.61
N GLN A 58 -32.69 64.68 -23.78
CA GLN A 58 -31.87 64.80 -24.99
C GLN A 58 -32.56 64.31 -26.27
N LEU A 59 -33.62 63.51 -26.17
CA LEU A 59 -34.41 63.04 -27.31
C LEU A 59 -35.47 64.06 -27.79
N ARG A 60 -35.66 65.20 -27.09
CA ARG A 60 -36.77 66.14 -27.35
C ARG A 60 -36.40 67.53 -27.89
N GLY A 61 -35.11 67.88 -28.01
CA GLY A 61 -34.65 69.22 -28.41
C GLY A 61 -33.80 69.26 -29.69
N PRO A 62 -34.19 70.01 -30.75
CA PRO A 62 -33.45 70.06 -32.00
C PRO A 62 -32.42 71.21 -32.10
N GLY A 63 -31.13 70.85 -32.19
CA GLY A 63 -30.24 71.36 -33.26
C GLY A 63 -29.66 72.78 -33.23
N HIS A 64 -28.34 72.82 -32.93
CA HIS A 64 -27.28 73.44 -33.77
C HIS A 64 -26.89 74.95 -33.64
N ARG A 65 -25.59 75.17 -33.29
CA ARG A 65 -24.65 76.27 -33.73
C ARG A 65 -24.91 77.70 -33.19
N HIS A 66 -23.91 78.60 -33.07
CA HIS A 66 -22.45 78.55 -32.81
C HIS A 66 -21.91 79.99 -32.68
N TYR A 67 -20.93 80.25 -31.78
CA TYR A 67 -20.02 81.43 -31.73
C TYR A 67 -20.66 82.82 -31.43
N GLU A 68 -20.16 83.56 -30.42
CA GLU A 68 -19.30 84.79 -30.51
C GLU A 68 -20.11 86.10 -30.73
N GLU A 69 -19.81 87.27 -30.13
CA GLU A 69 -18.87 87.65 -29.05
C GLU A 69 -19.52 88.80 -28.20
N GLU A 70 -18.79 89.38 -27.24
CA GLU A 70 -19.29 90.27 -26.17
C GLU A 70 -19.66 91.73 -26.56
N LYS A 71 -20.28 92.42 -25.57
CA LYS A 71 -20.23 93.90 -25.32
C LYS A 71 -21.06 94.79 -26.28
N TYR A 72 -21.66 95.91 -25.85
CA TYR A 72 -21.68 96.61 -24.54
C TYR A 72 -22.99 97.41 -24.31
N ALA A 73 -23.27 97.67 -23.03
CA ALA A 73 -23.89 98.89 -22.48
C ALA A 73 -25.42 99.19 -22.54
N SER A 74 -25.90 99.49 -21.32
CA SER A 74 -26.72 100.66 -20.91
C SER A 74 -28.23 100.53 -20.67
N LYS A 75 -28.57 100.75 -19.38
CA LYS A 75 -29.79 101.45 -18.87
C LYS A 75 -31.12 100.70 -18.98
N SER A 76 -32.14 101.00 -18.17
CA SER A 76 -32.23 101.63 -16.83
C SER A 76 -33.69 101.58 -16.40
N ASP A 77 -33.98 101.31 -15.12
CA ASP A 77 -34.93 102.04 -14.26
C ASP A 77 -34.93 101.39 -12.85
N SER A 78 -34.86 102.16 -11.76
CA SER A 78 -35.89 103.00 -11.11
C SER A 78 -36.85 102.13 -10.28
N GLU A 79 -37.31 102.49 -9.08
CA GLU A 79 -37.41 103.79 -8.36
C GLU A 79 -36.71 103.69 -6.97
N TYR A 80 -36.31 104.72 -6.22
CA TYR A 80 -36.96 105.94 -5.67
C TYR A 80 -35.82 106.96 -5.34
N GLU A 81 -35.96 108.28 -5.15
CA GLU A 81 -37.01 109.31 -5.35
C GLU A 81 -36.24 110.67 -5.40
N GLY A 82 -36.79 111.78 -4.91
CA GLY A 82 -36.05 113.00 -4.56
C GLY A 82 -36.38 114.23 -5.41
N SER A 83 -37.65 114.61 -5.53
CA SER A 83 -38.08 115.92 -6.08
C SER A 83 -37.66 117.11 -5.18
N PRO A 84 -37.69 118.42 -5.60
CA PRO A 84 -38.52 118.98 -6.70
C PRO A 84 -37.98 120.18 -7.56
N SER A 85 -38.51 120.28 -8.79
CA SER A 85 -39.00 121.53 -9.45
C SER A 85 -38.03 122.66 -9.92
N PRO A 86 -38.47 123.60 -10.78
CA PRO A 86 -39.39 123.45 -11.94
C PRO A 86 -39.02 124.32 -13.19
N SER A 87 -39.86 124.25 -14.24
CA SER A 87 -39.98 125.19 -15.39
C SER A 87 -38.98 125.03 -16.57
N ARG A 88 -39.36 125.24 -17.86
CA ARG A 88 -40.67 125.53 -18.50
C ARG A 88 -40.62 125.33 -20.03
N ARG A 89 -41.65 124.68 -20.62
CA ARG A 89 -42.19 124.90 -22.00
C ARG A 89 -41.26 124.50 -23.20
N ARG A 90 -41.71 124.16 -24.42
CA ARG A 90 -43.06 123.84 -25.00
C ARG A 90 -42.95 123.17 -26.39
N ARG A 91 -43.94 122.31 -26.73
CA ARG A 91 -44.57 122.07 -28.06
C ARG A 91 -43.86 121.30 -29.21
N ARG A 92 -44.45 120.13 -29.52
CA ARG A 92 -45.03 119.67 -30.83
C ARG A 92 -44.18 119.65 -32.12
N SER A 93 -43.97 118.45 -32.65
CA SER A 93 -44.61 117.88 -33.88
C SER A 93 -44.33 116.36 -33.91
N ARG A 94 -45.17 115.35 -34.21
CA ARG A 94 -46.44 115.06 -34.92
C ARG A 94 -46.19 114.22 -36.19
N ARG A 95 -46.83 113.04 -36.28
CA ARG A 95 -46.71 111.93 -37.28
C ARG A 95 -45.51 110.99 -37.05
N SER A 96 -45.56 109.71 -37.46
CA SER A 96 -46.58 108.97 -38.25
C SER A 96 -46.94 107.60 -37.66
N THR A 97 -48.21 107.19 -37.79
CA THR A 97 -48.67 105.82 -37.53
C THR A 97 -48.35 104.91 -38.72
N VAL A 98 -47.71 103.78 -38.47
CA VAL A 98 -47.62 102.63 -39.39
C VAL A 98 -47.87 101.36 -38.56
N ARG A 99 -48.58 100.37 -39.12
CA ARG A 99 -48.80 99.07 -38.48
C ARG A 99 -47.65 98.13 -38.82
N PHE A 100 -47.22 97.30 -37.85
CA PHE A 100 -46.34 96.15 -38.09
C PHE A 100 -47.06 94.85 -37.70
N ALA A 101 -46.56 93.73 -38.22
CA ALA A 101 -47.31 92.47 -38.30
C ALA A 101 -47.47 91.73 -36.96
N ASP A 102 -48.53 90.93 -36.86
CA ASP A 102 -48.87 90.13 -35.67
C ASP A 102 -47.82 89.05 -35.34
N ASP A 103 -46.94 88.68 -36.28
CA ASP A 103 -45.85 87.71 -36.06
C ASP A 103 -44.89 88.19 -34.95
N MET A 104 -44.58 89.50 -34.90
CA MET A 104 -43.77 90.09 -33.82
C MET A 104 -44.42 89.91 -32.43
N ASN A 105 -45.75 89.91 -32.33
CA ASN A 105 -46.45 89.64 -31.07
C ASN A 105 -46.38 88.16 -30.68
N ARG A 106 -46.26 87.25 -31.66
CA ARG A 106 -46.13 85.82 -31.40
C ARG A 106 -44.73 85.48 -30.91
N GLU A 107 -43.71 86.00 -31.59
CA GLU A 107 -42.32 85.90 -31.14
C GLU A 107 -42.13 86.58 -29.78
N LEU A 108 -42.77 87.73 -29.52
CA LEU A 108 -42.82 88.31 -28.17
C LEU A 108 -43.53 87.43 -27.14
N HIS A 109 -44.59 86.71 -27.50
CA HIS A 109 -45.27 85.80 -26.58
C HIS A 109 -44.41 84.56 -26.27
N ASP A 110 -43.79 83.96 -27.27
CA ASP A 110 -42.92 82.79 -27.11
C ASP A 110 -41.63 83.18 -26.34
N LEU A 111 -41.06 84.36 -26.61
CA LEU A 111 -39.96 84.94 -25.83
C LEU A 111 -40.35 85.24 -24.38
N ASN A 112 -41.52 85.86 -24.15
CA ASN A 112 -42.00 86.13 -22.79
C ASN A 112 -42.37 84.85 -22.04
N SER A 113 -42.81 83.80 -22.73
CA SER A 113 -42.99 82.47 -22.12
C SER A 113 -41.63 81.88 -21.76
N SER A 114 -40.69 81.80 -22.70
CA SER A 114 -39.34 81.30 -22.44
C SER A 114 -38.61 82.06 -21.32
N VAL A 115 -38.76 83.39 -21.23
CA VAL A 115 -38.21 84.20 -20.13
C VAL A 115 -38.91 83.90 -18.79
N ARG A 116 -40.22 83.64 -18.80
CA ARG A 116 -40.99 83.27 -17.59
C ARG A 116 -40.64 81.86 -17.12
N ASP A 117 -40.47 80.94 -18.06
CA ASP A 117 -40.11 79.55 -17.81
C ASP A 117 -38.65 79.50 -17.30
N LEU A 118 -37.70 80.15 -17.98
CA LEU A 118 -36.31 80.31 -17.49
C LEU A 118 -36.22 81.03 -16.13
N SER A 119 -37.08 82.01 -15.86
CA SER A 119 -37.14 82.64 -14.54
C SER A 119 -37.77 81.75 -13.47
N THR A 120 -38.57 80.75 -13.86
CA THR A 120 -39.11 79.72 -12.98
C THR A 120 -38.04 78.66 -12.73
N ASP A 121 -37.35 78.19 -13.77
CA ASP A 121 -36.22 77.27 -13.68
C ASP A 121 -35.08 77.85 -12.84
N GLN A 122 -34.75 79.14 -12.98
CA GLN A 122 -33.78 79.80 -12.09
C GLN A 122 -34.26 79.86 -10.64
N PHE A 123 -35.58 80.02 -10.40
CA PHE A 123 -36.13 80.01 -9.04
C PHE A 123 -36.11 78.60 -8.44
N GLU A 124 -36.44 77.57 -9.24
CA GLU A 124 -36.36 76.16 -8.82
C GLU A 124 -34.91 75.72 -8.61
N LEU A 125 -33.99 76.01 -9.53
CA LEU A 125 -32.56 75.73 -9.39
C LEU A 125 -31.98 76.45 -8.18
N ARG A 126 -32.34 77.71 -7.92
CA ARG A 126 -31.96 78.41 -6.69
C ARG A 126 -32.55 77.75 -5.44
N GLY A 127 -33.78 77.24 -5.53
CA GLY A 127 -34.41 76.42 -4.49
C GLY A 127 -33.70 75.07 -4.27
N GLN A 128 -33.20 74.43 -5.33
CA GLN A 128 -32.42 73.20 -5.27
C GLN A 128 -31.02 73.46 -4.69
N PHE A 129 -30.32 74.50 -5.15
CA PHE A 129 -29.03 74.92 -4.59
C PHE A 129 -29.15 75.30 -3.11
N ASN A 130 -30.19 76.05 -2.71
CA ASN A 130 -30.43 76.32 -1.28
C ASN A 130 -30.70 75.03 -0.49
N LYS A 131 -31.53 74.11 -1.00
CA LYS A 131 -31.76 72.80 -0.34
C LYS A 131 -30.50 71.95 -0.25
N GLU A 132 -29.58 72.06 -1.22
CA GLU A 132 -28.32 71.32 -1.25
C GLU A 132 -27.24 71.99 -0.37
N VAL A 133 -27.27 73.31 -0.21
CA VAL A 133 -26.53 74.03 0.83
C VAL A 133 -27.07 73.65 2.21
N ASP A 134 -28.39 73.67 2.43
CA ASP A 134 -29.01 73.23 3.69
C ASP A 134 -28.74 71.74 3.99
N ARG A 135 -28.52 70.90 2.97
CA ARG A 135 -28.08 69.51 3.13
C ARG A 135 -26.61 69.42 3.46
N ARG A 136 -25.74 70.17 2.78
CA ARG A 136 -24.33 70.27 3.11
C ARG A 136 -24.15 70.77 4.53
N ASP A 137 -24.73 71.90 4.89
CA ASP A 137 -24.65 72.46 6.25
C ASP A 137 -25.22 71.51 7.32
N ARG A 138 -26.21 70.67 6.99
CA ARG A 138 -26.65 69.57 7.86
C ARG A 138 -25.63 68.44 7.95
N TYR A 139 -25.09 67.94 6.83
CA TYR A 139 -24.04 66.92 6.82
C TYR A 139 -22.75 67.41 7.49
N ASP A 140 -22.39 68.67 7.32
CA ASP A 140 -21.25 69.32 7.94
C ASP A 140 -21.51 69.57 9.44
N ALA A 141 -22.75 69.92 9.83
CA ALA A 141 -23.14 70.01 11.24
C ALA A 141 -23.17 68.63 11.91
N ASP A 142 -23.64 67.58 11.23
CA ASP A 142 -23.66 66.21 11.73
C ASP A 142 -22.26 65.58 11.73
N THR A 143 -21.40 65.91 10.76
CA THR A 143 -19.96 65.54 10.80
C THR A 143 -19.24 66.31 11.91
N ARG A 144 -19.61 67.57 12.17
CA ARG A 144 -19.12 68.33 13.34
C ARG A 144 -19.74 67.87 14.67
N ARG A 145 -20.92 67.24 14.68
CA ARG A 145 -21.51 66.55 15.85
C ARG A 145 -20.81 65.24 16.10
N THR A 146 -20.71 64.34 15.13
CA THR A 146 -20.02 63.05 15.29
C THR A 146 -18.54 63.23 15.60
N MET A 147 -17.83 64.19 14.99
CA MET A 147 -16.46 64.51 15.44
C MET A 147 -16.40 65.10 16.85
N LYS A 148 -17.40 65.87 17.30
CA LYS A 148 -17.50 66.32 18.70
C LYS A 148 -17.84 65.19 19.65
N GLU A 149 -18.75 64.29 19.30
CA GLU A 149 -19.15 63.12 20.08
C GLU A 149 -18.02 62.11 20.16
N ILE A 150 -17.27 61.88 19.08
CA ILE A 150 -16.01 61.11 19.10
C ILE A 150 -14.99 61.80 20.02
N SER A 151 -14.85 63.12 19.95
CA SER A 151 -13.95 63.90 20.83
C SER A 151 -14.41 63.92 22.29
N GLU A 152 -15.72 63.86 22.57
CA GLU A 152 -16.29 63.80 23.91
C GLU A 152 -16.26 62.38 24.46
N ASN A 153 -16.46 61.35 23.65
CA ASN A 153 -16.26 59.95 24.03
C ASN A 153 -14.79 59.70 24.35
N LEU A 154 -13.85 60.23 23.54
CA LEU A 154 -12.41 60.27 23.86
C LEU A 154 -12.08 61.07 25.15
N ARG A 155 -12.98 61.91 25.65
CA ARG A 155 -12.87 62.62 26.94
C ARG A 155 -13.69 62.00 28.08
N ARG A 156 -14.62 61.09 27.79
CA ARG A 156 -15.60 60.51 28.74
C ARG A 156 -15.39 59.02 28.99
N LEU A 157 -14.63 58.30 28.15
CA LEU A 157 -14.09 57.00 28.53
C LEU A 157 -13.08 57.16 29.67
N PRO A 158 -13.13 56.31 30.72
CA PRO A 158 -12.04 56.21 31.69
C PRO A 158 -10.72 55.77 31.02
N GLN A 159 -9.58 56.24 31.53
CA GLN A 159 -8.26 55.73 31.14
C GLN A 159 -8.08 54.29 31.63
N SER A 160 -8.52 53.32 30.83
CA SER A 160 -8.39 51.89 31.16
C SER A 160 -8.10 50.98 29.96
N ASP A 161 -7.35 51.46 28.97
CA ASP A 161 -6.62 50.55 28.07
C ASP A 161 -5.25 50.21 28.71
N PRO A 162 -4.98 48.94 29.08
CA PRO A 162 -3.71 48.52 29.65
C PRO A 162 -2.56 48.44 28.62
N VAL A 163 -2.80 48.74 27.34
CA VAL A 163 -1.78 49.03 26.33
C VAL A 163 -1.48 50.52 26.32
N ALA A 164 -2.47 51.40 26.15
CA ALA A 164 -2.30 52.85 26.27
C ALA A 164 -1.65 53.25 27.60
N MET A 165 -2.11 52.76 28.75
CA MET A 165 -1.45 53.03 30.04
C MET A 165 0.00 52.54 30.09
N ARG A 166 0.39 51.52 29.32
CA ARG A 166 1.78 51.06 29.21
C ARG A 166 2.61 51.91 28.26
N VAL A 167 2.02 52.35 27.16
CA VAL A 167 2.63 53.23 26.17
C VAL A 167 2.75 54.64 26.73
N GLU A 168 1.75 55.16 27.43
CA GLU A 168 1.80 56.40 28.22
C GLU A 168 2.77 56.25 29.39
N SER A 169 2.78 55.16 30.16
CA SER A 169 3.80 54.97 31.21
C SER A 169 5.22 54.90 30.63
N ARG A 170 5.39 54.39 29.41
CA ARG A 170 6.69 54.27 28.73
C ARG A 170 7.09 55.54 27.96
N LEU A 171 6.14 56.33 27.46
CA LEU A 171 6.34 57.66 26.90
C LEU A 171 6.48 58.72 27.99
N ALA A 172 5.88 58.54 29.15
CA ALA A 172 6.09 59.35 30.36
C ALA A 172 7.39 58.95 31.05
N ALA A 173 7.80 57.68 31.03
CA ALA A 173 9.18 57.30 31.35
C ALA A 173 10.14 57.98 30.38
N ILE A 174 10.01 57.78 29.06
CA ILE A 174 10.88 58.43 28.07
C ILE A 174 10.82 59.97 28.14
N GLN A 175 9.67 60.60 28.45
CA GLN A 175 9.61 62.04 28.69
C GLN A 175 10.22 62.47 30.03
N ASN A 176 10.16 61.64 31.07
CA ASN A 176 10.81 61.91 32.36
C ASN A 176 12.32 61.62 32.29
N ASP A 177 12.77 60.67 31.48
CA ASP A 177 14.16 60.41 31.14
C ASP A 177 14.68 61.58 30.29
N MET A 178 13.99 61.95 29.20
CA MET A 178 14.28 63.16 28.41
C MET A 178 14.07 64.48 29.18
N ARG A 179 13.50 64.47 30.40
CA ARG A 179 13.47 65.62 31.32
C ARG A 179 14.57 65.50 32.37
N ALA A 180 14.93 64.29 32.83
CA ALA A 180 16.09 64.05 33.69
C ALA A 180 17.37 64.41 32.96
N ASP A 181 17.55 63.97 31.71
CA ASP A 181 18.66 64.33 30.82
C ASP A 181 18.73 65.85 30.60
N ARG A 182 17.59 66.52 30.38
CA ARG A 182 17.55 68.00 30.30
C ARG A 182 17.81 68.67 31.65
N HIS A 183 17.41 68.06 32.76
CA HIS A 183 17.78 68.48 34.11
C HIS A 183 19.20 68.08 34.54
N PHE A 184 19.95 67.33 33.72
CA PHE A 184 21.41 67.23 33.78
C PHE A 184 22.07 68.33 32.95
N GLY A 185 21.53 68.65 31.76
CA GLY A 185 22.00 69.77 30.93
C GLY A 185 21.84 71.13 31.62
N ASP A 186 20.61 71.52 31.94
CA ASP A 186 20.27 72.86 32.45
C ASP A 186 20.79 73.13 33.88
N ARG A 187 21.45 72.16 34.53
CA ARG A 187 22.08 72.34 35.85
C ARG A 187 23.56 72.69 35.83
N TYR A 188 24.22 72.70 34.67
CA TYR A 188 25.65 73.04 34.61
C TYR A 188 25.94 74.51 34.94
N ASP A 189 25.03 75.43 34.60
CA ASP A 189 25.22 76.87 34.84
C ASP A 189 24.80 77.31 36.27
N GLU A 190 23.88 76.59 36.94
CA GLU A 190 23.43 76.94 38.31
C GLU A 190 24.14 76.16 39.44
N LEU A 191 24.70 74.97 39.18
CA LEU A 191 25.42 74.19 40.22
C LEU A 191 26.85 74.67 40.52
N ALA A 192 27.31 75.77 39.92
CA ALA A 192 28.61 76.36 40.19
C ALA A 192 28.83 76.71 41.69
N ASN A 193 27.75 76.96 42.44
CA ASN A 193 27.80 77.68 43.72
C ASN A 193 27.51 76.89 45.01
N LEU A 194 27.32 75.56 45.00
CA LEU A 194 27.10 74.79 46.24
C LEU A 194 28.06 73.61 46.49
N SER A 195 28.49 73.53 47.77
CA SER A 195 29.28 72.53 48.53
C SER A 195 30.10 71.45 47.83
N THR A 196 31.30 71.21 48.37
CA THR A 196 32.22 70.12 48.05
C THR A 196 31.75 68.76 48.55
N ASP A 197 31.05 68.69 49.67
CA ASP A 197 31.09 67.47 50.51
C ASP A 197 30.15 66.38 50.00
N LEU A 198 29.00 66.77 49.43
CA LEU A 198 28.12 65.87 48.67
C LEU A 198 28.85 65.19 47.49
N ARG A 199 29.88 65.85 46.93
CA ARG A 199 30.62 65.36 45.77
C ARG A 199 31.56 64.20 46.12
N HIS A 200 31.95 64.01 47.39
CA HIS A 200 32.78 62.87 47.81
C HIS A 200 31.91 61.63 48.03
N ALA A 201 30.86 61.75 48.85
CA ALA A 201 29.94 60.65 49.18
C ALA A 201 29.29 60.03 47.95
N LEU A 202 28.86 60.86 46.97
CA LEU A 202 28.28 60.35 45.73
C LEU A 202 29.29 59.62 44.83
N ARG A 203 30.56 60.04 44.82
CA ARG A 203 31.61 59.35 44.02
C ARG A 203 31.91 57.97 44.56
N GLU A 204 32.07 57.82 45.87
CA GLU A 204 32.38 56.53 46.50
C GLU A 204 31.26 55.51 46.28
N HIS A 205 29.99 55.92 46.48
CA HIS A 205 28.85 55.02 46.26
C HIS A 205 28.70 54.63 44.78
N HIS A 206 28.93 55.55 43.84
CA HIS A 206 28.85 55.25 42.41
C HIS A 206 30.00 54.34 41.93
N HIS A 207 31.22 54.55 42.45
CA HIS A 207 32.40 53.78 42.06
C HIS A 207 32.33 52.32 42.52
N LEU A 208 31.87 52.07 43.76
CA LEU A 208 31.62 50.71 44.26
C LEU A 208 30.53 49.98 43.46
N GLN A 209 29.46 50.69 43.08
CA GLN A 209 28.34 50.10 42.35
C GLN A 209 28.67 49.79 40.88
N GLN A 210 29.50 50.61 40.21
CA GLN A 210 30.04 50.28 38.88
C GLN A 210 31.05 49.13 38.93
N SER A 211 31.99 49.16 39.88
CA SER A 211 32.99 48.08 40.04
C SER A 211 32.34 46.70 40.17
N ALA A 212 31.31 46.57 41.03
CA ALA A 212 30.58 45.32 41.21
C ALA A 212 29.72 44.88 40.00
N ALA A 213 29.43 45.78 39.06
CA ALA A 213 28.77 45.46 37.79
C ALA A 213 29.79 45.01 36.74
N ASP A 214 30.89 45.75 36.58
CA ASP A 214 31.96 45.46 35.64
C ASP A 214 32.61 44.09 35.93
N GLU A 215 32.84 43.75 37.21
CA GLU A 215 33.42 42.46 37.61
C GLU A 215 32.52 41.28 37.22
N ARG A 216 31.18 41.47 37.27
CA ARG A 216 30.20 40.47 36.82
C ARG A 216 30.16 40.33 35.31
N ILE A 217 30.23 41.44 34.57
CA ILE A 217 30.27 41.44 33.11
C ILE A 217 31.57 40.78 32.62
N ARG A 218 32.72 41.09 33.24
CA ARG A 218 34.01 40.43 32.97
C ARG A 218 33.95 38.93 33.25
N SER A 219 33.37 38.53 34.39
CA SER A 219 33.18 37.12 34.74
C SER A 219 32.30 36.36 33.74
N GLN A 220 31.21 36.99 33.26
CA GLN A 220 30.35 36.40 32.22
C GLN A 220 31.05 36.33 30.86
N TYR A 221 31.80 37.36 30.47
CA TYR A 221 32.59 37.38 29.24
C TYR A 221 33.63 36.25 29.22
N ILE A 222 34.41 36.10 30.31
CA ILE A 222 35.41 35.02 30.45
C ILE A 222 34.75 33.63 30.38
N GLN A 223 33.55 33.46 30.96
CA GLN A 223 32.80 32.20 30.85
C GLN A 223 32.33 31.92 29.42
N GLN A 224 31.86 32.93 28.68
CA GLN A 224 31.46 32.79 27.27
C GLN A 224 32.67 32.51 26.37
N GLU A 225 33.81 33.17 26.60
CA GLU A 225 35.06 32.97 25.86
C GLU A 225 35.64 31.57 26.12
N ALA A 226 35.59 31.08 27.36
CA ALA A 226 35.95 29.70 27.70
C ALA A 226 35.00 28.67 27.08
N GLN A 227 33.69 28.94 27.00
CA GLN A 227 32.74 28.07 26.28
C GLN A 227 33.01 28.05 24.77
N LYS A 228 33.29 29.22 24.18
CA LYS A 228 33.67 29.36 22.77
C LYS A 228 34.91 28.53 22.45
N HIS A 229 36.00 28.68 23.20
CA HIS A 229 37.23 27.90 23.00
C HIS A 229 37.04 26.39 23.19
N ARG A 230 36.11 25.97 24.06
CA ARG A 230 35.75 24.56 24.20
C ARG A 230 35.04 24.03 22.94
N ILE A 231 34.08 24.78 22.41
CA ILE A 231 33.39 24.45 21.15
C ILE A 231 34.36 24.43 19.96
N GLU A 232 35.30 25.38 19.89
CA GLU A 232 36.35 25.42 18.86
C GLU A 232 37.25 24.17 18.93
N SER A 233 37.67 23.75 20.13
CA SER A 233 38.44 22.52 20.34
C SER A 233 37.65 21.25 19.96
N ASP A 234 36.38 21.16 20.37
CA ASP A 234 35.50 20.03 20.02
C ASP A 234 35.28 19.95 18.49
N LEU A 235 35.16 21.10 17.80
CA LEU A 235 35.09 21.18 16.34
C LEU A 235 36.40 20.74 15.65
N GLU A 236 37.58 21.08 16.20
CA GLU A 236 38.84 20.54 15.68
C GLU A 236 38.96 19.02 15.86
N VAL A 237 38.51 18.49 16.99
CA VAL A 237 38.48 17.03 17.24
C VAL A 237 37.52 16.32 16.29
N LEU A 238 36.37 16.94 15.97
CA LEU A 238 35.44 16.42 14.98
C LEU A 238 35.99 16.48 13.55
N LYS A 239 36.69 17.56 13.16
CA LYS A 239 37.39 17.64 11.86
C LYS A 239 38.43 16.53 11.73
N ARG A 240 39.34 16.37 12.70
CA ARG A 240 40.36 15.31 12.69
C ARG A 240 39.76 13.90 12.59
N LYS A 241 38.58 13.66 13.16
CA LYS A 241 37.83 12.40 13.02
C LYS A 241 37.20 12.22 11.64
N LEU A 242 36.73 13.30 11.02
CA LEU A 242 36.24 13.27 9.63
C LEU A 242 37.40 12.99 8.67
N ASP A 243 38.53 13.68 8.81
CA ASP A 243 39.74 13.48 7.99
C ASP A 243 40.22 12.00 8.04
N GLN A 244 40.19 11.40 9.25
CA GLN A 244 40.50 9.98 9.45
C GLN A 244 39.49 9.04 8.79
N SER A 245 38.20 9.38 8.84
CA SER A 245 37.12 8.62 8.18
C SER A 245 37.22 8.69 6.65
N GLU A 246 37.54 9.87 6.11
CA GLU A 246 37.74 10.07 4.67
C GLU A 246 39.01 9.39 4.16
N GLY A 247 40.09 9.37 4.96
CA GLY A 247 41.27 8.53 4.70
C GLY A 247 40.94 7.04 4.64
N GLY A 248 40.14 6.53 5.58
CA GLY A 248 39.65 5.14 5.59
C GLY A 248 38.76 4.82 4.39
N LYS A 249 37.86 5.74 4.02
CA LYS A 249 37.02 5.65 2.81
C LYS A 249 37.87 5.59 1.54
N SER A 250 38.89 6.44 1.42
CA SER A 250 39.84 6.46 0.29
C SER A 250 40.60 5.14 0.17
N ALA A 251 41.10 4.59 1.28
CA ALA A 251 41.75 3.28 1.31
C ALA A 251 40.81 2.14 0.84
N LEU A 252 39.55 2.14 1.29
CA LEU A 252 38.54 1.16 0.85
C LEU A 252 38.16 1.33 -0.62
N GLN A 253 38.07 2.57 -1.13
CA GLN A 253 37.84 2.82 -2.56
C GLN A 253 38.98 2.27 -3.41
N ASN A 254 40.24 2.53 -3.03
CA ASN A 254 41.41 1.97 -3.72
C ASN A 254 41.43 0.43 -3.69
N GLN A 255 41.04 -0.18 -2.56
CA GLN A 255 40.94 -1.64 -2.45
C GLN A 255 39.84 -2.24 -3.35
N VAL A 256 38.69 -1.57 -3.47
CA VAL A 256 37.62 -1.96 -4.40
C VAL A 256 38.07 -1.79 -5.86
N GLU A 257 38.83 -0.74 -6.16
CA GLU A 257 39.36 -0.49 -7.51
C GLU A 257 40.42 -1.53 -7.90
N GLU A 258 41.31 -1.93 -6.99
CA GLU A 258 42.25 -3.04 -7.21
C GLU A 258 41.51 -4.38 -7.43
N LEU A 259 40.47 -4.68 -6.64
CA LEU A 259 39.65 -5.88 -6.81
C LEU A 259 38.89 -5.90 -8.16
N ARG A 260 38.35 -4.76 -8.61
CA ARG A 260 37.76 -4.60 -9.95
C ARG A 260 38.78 -4.87 -11.05
N ASN A 261 39.99 -4.34 -10.90
CA ASN A 261 41.07 -4.57 -11.85
C ASN A 261 41.54 -6.03 -11.86
N GLN A 262 41.59 -6.71 -10.72
CA GLN A 262 41.89 -8.15 -10.63
C GLN A 262 40.80 -9.01 -11.28
N LEU A 263 39.52 -8.68 -11.05
CA LEU A 263 38.40 -9.37 -11.70
C LEU A 263 38.48 -9.22 -13.22
N ASN A 264 38.65 -8.00 -13.74
CA ASN A 264 38.79 -7.74 -15.17
C ASN A 264 39.98 -8.49 -15.80
N ARG A 265 41.13 -8.57 -15.12
CA ARG A 265 42.27 -9.42 -15.55
C ARG A 265 41.85 -10.89 -15.65
N MET A 266 41.21 -11.46 -14.63
CA MET A 266 40.74 -12.86 -14.67
C MET A 266 39.66 -13.11 -15.73
N GLU A 267 38.79 -12.14 -16.02
CA GLU A 267 37.78 -12.30 -17.07
C GLU A 267 38.40 -12.25 -18.47
N GLN A 268 39.41 -11.40 -18.70
CA GLN A 268 40.20 -11.42 -19.93
C GLN A 268 41.00 -12.73 -20.09
N GLU A 269 41.56 -13.28 -19.01
CA GLU A 269 42.21 -14.59 -19.02
C GLU A 269 41.21 -15.72 -19.27
N ARG A 270 40.03 -15.71 -18.64
CA ARG A 270 38.94 -16.66 -18.88
C ARG A 270 38.45 -16.60 -20.33
N ALA A 271 38.38 -15.41 -20.92
CA ALA A 271 38.04 -15.23 -22.34
C ALA A 271 39.13 -15.78 -23.27
N ARG A 272 40.42 -15.55 -22.98
CA ARG A 272 41.56 -16.12 -23.73
C ARG A 272 41.59 -17.64 -23.64
N VAL A 273 41.38 -18.22 -22.46
CA VAL A 273 41.31 -19.67 -22.26
C VAL A 273 40.09 -20.26 -22.99
N LYS A 274 38.93 -19.59 -22.95
CA LYS A 274 37.74 -20.01 -23.72
C LYS A 274 38.02 -20.03 -25.22
N LEU A 275 38.64 -18.98 -25.76
CA LEU A 275 39.07 -18.93 -27.17
C LEU A 275 40.06 -20.06 -27.51
N GLN A 276 41.07 -20.31 -26.68
CA GLN A 276 42.01 -21.42 -26.89
C GLN A 276 41.36 -22.81 -26.80
N MET A 277 40.33 -22.97 -25.96
CA MET A 277 39.56 -24.21 -25.88
C MET A 277 38.64 -24.38 -27.10
N GLU A 278 38.02 -23.31 -27.60
CA GLU A 278 37.19 -23.31 -28.81
C GLU A 278 38.04 -23.56 -30.06
N GLU A 279 39.22 -22.94 -30.16
CA GLU A 279 40.21 -23.18 -31.22
C GLU A 279 40.72 -24.63 -31.20
N LYS A 280 41.07 -25.17 -30.03
CA LYS A 280 41.45 -26.59 -29.88
C LYS A 280 40.29 -27.52 -30.22
N HIS A 281 39.07 -27.26 -29.75
CA HIS A 281 37.91 -28.07 -30.11
C HIS A 281 37.67 -28.04 -31.63
N TYR A 282 37.81 -26.89 -32.29
CA TYR A 282 37.69 -26.78 -33.74
C TYR A 282 38.79 -27.55 -34.48
N GLU A 283 40.06 -27.43 -34.06
CA GLU A 283 41.14 -28.26 -34.61
C GLU A 283 40.92 -29.76 -34.38
N GLU A 284 40.48 -30.14 -33.18
CA GLU A 284 40.28 -31.53 -32.77
C GLU A 284 39.08 -32.15 -33.51
N GLU A 285 37.99 -31.40 -33.70
CA GLU A 285 36.88 -31.80 -34.56
C GLU A 285 37.32 -31.87 -36.03
N LEU A 286 38.22 -30.98 -36.50
CA LEU A 286 38.78 -31.07 -37.85
C LEU A 286 39.67 -32.31 -38.02
N ARG A 287 40.46 -32.66 -36.99
CA ARG A 287 41.26 -33.90 -36.92
C ARG A 287 40.35 -35.13 -36.84
N GLU A 288 39.26 -35.06 -36.10
CA GLU A 288 38.28 -36.15 -36.00
C GLU A 288 37.51 -36.32 -37.32
N ARG A 289 37.09 -35.25 -37.99
CA ARG A 289 36.50 -35.26 -39.35
C ARG A 289 37.51 -35.71 -40.43
N ARG A 290 38.82 -35.66 -40.19
CA ARG A 290 39.85 -36.30 -41.03
C ARG A 290 40.00 -37.78 -40.71
N ARG A 291 40.10 -38.14 -39.42
CA ARG A 291 40.13 -39.54 -38.95
C ARG A 291 38.89 -40.33 -39.38
N LYS A 292 37.68 -39.79 -39.18
CA LYS A 292 36.40 -40.39 -39.61
C LYS A 292 36.36 -40.64 -41.12
N ARG A 293 36.92 -39.76 -41.96
CA ARG A 293 37.01 -40.01 -43.41
C ARG A 293 37.99 -41.14 -43.76
N SER A 294 39.20 -41.14 -43.19
CA SER A 294 40.13 -42.27 -43.37
C SER A 294 39.50 -43.58 -42.89
N VAL A 295 38.96 -43.59 -41.67
CA VAL A 295 38.37 -44.77 -41.04
C VAL A 295 37.13 -45.26 -41.79
N GLU A 296 36.29 -44.39 -42.36
CA GLU A 296 35.15 -44.86 -43.15
C GLU A 296 35.56 -45.34 -44.55
N GLU A 297 36.60 -44.77 -45.17
CA GLU A 297 37.21 -45.34 -46.38
C GLU A 297 37.88 -46.70 -46.12
N ASP A 298 38.61 -46.84 -45.02
CA ASP A 298 39.27 -48.08 -44.60
C ASP A 298 38.25 -49.15 -44.21
N LYS A 299 37.20 -48.78 -43.45
CA LYS A 299 36.04 -49.64 -43.23
C LYS A 299 35.34 -50.02 -44.52
N ASP A 300 35.25 -49.17 -45.54
CA ASP A 300 34.61 -49.56 -46.80
C ASP A 300 35.50 -50.44 -47.70
N ARG A 301 36.81 -50.42 -47.49
CA ARG A 301 37.75 -51.42 -48.05
C ARG A 301 37.60 -52.76 -47.29
N GLU A 302 37.56 -52.70 -45.96
CA GLU A 302 37.44 -53.84 -45.05
C GLU A 302 36.06 -54.50 -45.14
N ARG A 303 34.97 -53.74 -45.20
CA ARG A 303 33.57 -54.20 -45.42
C ARG A 303 33.48 -54.97 -46.73
N LYS A 304 34.10 -54.47 -47.82
CA LYS A 304 34.16 -55.15 -49.13
C LYS A 304 35.11 -56.36 -49.14
N ALA A 305 36.01 -56.51 -48.17
CA ALA A 305 36.78 -57.73 -47.94
C ALA A 305 35.94 -58.74 -47.14
N MET A 306 35.39 -58.32 -46.00
CA MET A 306 34.49 -59.11 -45.17
C MET A 306 33.24 -59.56 -45.92
N GLU A 307 32.69 -58.81 -46.88
CA GLU A 307 31.56 -59.27 -47.70
C GLU A 307 31.91 -60.48 -48.59
N ARG A 308 33.19 -60.62 -49.00
CA ARG A 308 33.67 -61.82 -49.69
C ARG A 308 33.91 -62.96 -48.71
N GLU A 309 34.60 -62.71 -47.60
CA GLU A 309 34.78 -63.72 -46.55
C GLU A 309 33.43 -64.21 -46.00
N ILE A 310 32.44 -63.35 -45.80
CA ILE A 310 31.08 -63.70 -45.37
C ILE A 310 30.36 -64.50 -46.47
N SER A 311 30.64 -64.27 -47.76
CA SER A 311 30.12 -65.13 -48.83
C SER A 311 30.72 -66.54 -48.76
N ASP A 312 32.03 -66.65 -48.63
CA ASP A 312 32.72 -67.95 -48.53
C ASP A 312 32.41 -68.69 -47.22
N LEU A 313 32.34 -67.96 -46.10
CA LEU A 313 31.94 -68.47 -44.79
C LEU A 313 30.45 -68.83 -44.76
N ARG A 314 29.55 -68.17 -45.50
CA ARG A 314 28.17 -68.67 -45.71
C ARG A 314 28.18 -70.01 -46.46
N GLY A 315 29.06 -70.15 -47.46
CA GLY A 315 29.30 -71.42 -48.17
C GLY A 315 29.92 -72.53 -47.31
N GLN A 316 30.51 -72.20 -46.16
CA GLN A 316 31.02 -73.17 -45.17
C GLN A 316 29.99 -73.44 -44.06
N LEU A 317 29.36 -72.40 -43.52
CA LEU A 317 28.36 -72.45 -42.46
C LEU A 317 27.07 -73.18 -42.91
N SER A 318 26.69 -73.06 -44.19
CA SER A 318 25.61 -73.86 -44.80
C SER A 318 25.90 -75.37 -44.86
N ARG A 319 27.13 -75.81 -44.51
CA ARG A 319 27.50 -77.23 -44.32
C ARG A 319 27.71 -77.61 -42.85
N ALA A 320 27.61 -76.65 -41.92
CA ALA A 320 27.77 -76.85 -40.48
C ALA A 320 26.44 -76.75 -39.69
N ILE A 321 25.46 -75.95 -40.15
CA ILE A 321 24.14 -75.83 -39.52
C ILE A 321 23.29 -77.07 -39.85
N SER A 322 23.60 -78.21 -39.21
CA SER A 322 22.76 -79.42 -39.22
C SER A 322 22.84 -80.25 -37.94
N ALA A 323 23.82 -80.02 -37.06
CA ALA A 323 23.83 -80.60 -35.71
C ALA A 323 24.71 -79.80 -34.73
N SER A 324 24.10 -79.01 -33.83
CA SER A 324 24.65 -78.70 -32.50
C SER A 324 23.60 -78.04 -31.59
N SER A 325 23.57 -78.43 -30.31
CA SER A 325 22.79 -77.76 -29.26
C SER A 325 23.34 -76.38 -28.87
N GLU A 326 24.60 -76.08 -29.23
CA GLU A 326 25.20 -74.75 -29.04
C GLU A 326 24.38 -73.65 -29.72
N ALA A 327 23.65 -73.96 -30.79
CA ALA A 327 22.75 -73.02 -31.46
C ALA A 327 21.59 -72.54 -30.57
N GLU A 328 21.14 -73.34 -29.59
CA GLU A 328 20.17 -72.88 -28.58
C GLU A 328 20.83 -72.15 -27.42
N GLU A 329 22.03 -72.57 -26.99
CA GLU A 329 22.75 -71.90 -25.90
C GLU A 329 23.23 -70.51 -26.33
N LEU A 330 23.66 -70.36 -27.59
CA LEU A 330 23.93 -69.08 -28.24
C LEU A 330 22.67 -68.22 -28.38
N ARG A 331 21.49 -68.79 -28.68
CA ARG A 331 20.22 -68.03 -28.62
C ARG A 331 19.94 -67.54 -27.20
N ARG A 332 20.03 -68.42 -26.19
CA ARG A 332 19.89 -68.04 -24.77
C ARG A 332 20.96 -67.03 -24.32
N GLY A 333 22.14 -67.02 -24.95
CA GLY A 333 23.19 -66.02 -24.78
C GLY A 333 22.85 -64.67 -25.42
N ILE A 334 22.38 -64.69 -26.66
CA ILE A 334 21.92 -63.51 -27.42
C ILE A 334 20.74 -62.86 -26.69
N GLU A 335 19.73 -63.61 -26.25
CA GLU A 335 18.62 -63.03 -25.48
C GLU A 335 19.07 -62.41 -24.14
N ARG A 336 20.12 -62.96 -23.49
CA ARG A 336 20.71 -62.34 -22.29
C ARG A 336 21.42 -61.04 -22.64
N SER A 337 22.19 -61.03 -23.73
CA SER A 337 22.80 -59.82 -24.30
C SER A 337 21.75 -58.79 -24.75
N GLU A 338 20.57 -59.22 -25.20
CA GLU A 338 19.47 -58.35 -25.63
C GLU A 338 18.69 -57.76 -24.46
N ARG A 339 18.45 -58.55 -23.40
CA ARG A 339 17.94 -58.01 -22.13
C ARG A 339 18.91 -56.99 -21.53
N GLN A 340 20.22 -57.24 -21.62
CA GLN A 340 21.26 -56.29 -21.21
C GLN A 340 21.32 -55.05 -22.13
N ARG A 341 21.18 -55.21 -23.46
CA ARG A 341 21.06 -54.07 -24.40
C ARG A 341 19.83 -53.21 -24.12
N ALA A 342 18.68 -53.83 -23.84
CA ALA A 342 17.45 -53.14 -23.47
C ALA A 342 17.67 -52.34 -22.18
N GLN A 343 18.15 -52.98 -21.11
CA GLN A 343 18.45 -52.31 -19.84
C GLN A 343 19.46 -51.15 -19.99
N LEU A 344 20.49 -51.32 -20.83
CA LEU A 344 21.44 -50.24 -21.14
C LEU A 344 20.79 -49.13 -21.97
N SER A 345 19.89 -49.46 -22.89
CA SER A 345 19.12 -48.49 -23.69
C SER A 345 18.16 -47.69 -22.82
N ASP A 346 17.42 -48.33 -21.92
CA ASP A 346 16.53 -47.70 -20.94
C ASP A 346 17.33 -46.75 -20.03
N HIS A 347 18.52 -47.16 -19.61
CA HIS A 347 19.40 -46.35 -18.78
C HIS A 347 20.01 -45.16 -19.56
N ILE A 348 20.38 -45.36 -20.83
CA ILE A 348 20.79 -44.27 -21.74
C ILE A 348 19.65 -43.29 -21.98
N GLU A 349 18.42 -43.75 -22.20
CA GLU A 349 17.25 -42.87 -22.36
C GLU A 349 16.96 -42.08 -21.08
N THR A 350 17.07 -42.74 -19.91
CA THR A 350 16.94 -42.09 -18.59
C THR A 350 18.01 -40.99 -18.42
N LEU A 351 19.27 -41.30 -18.69
CA LEU A 351 20.38 -40.34 -18.64
C LEU A 351 20.21 -39.20 -19.68
N THR A 352 19.66 -39.49 -20.85
CA THR A 352 19.36 -38.49 -21.89
C THR A 352 18.25 -37.54 -21.43
N LYS A 353 17.18 -38.06 -20.84
CA LYS A 353 16.12 -37.24 -20.21
C LYS A 353 16.65 -36.39 -19.07
N ASP A 354 17.55 -36.93 -18.23
CA ASP A 354 18.21 -36.17 -17.16
C ASP A 354 19.14 -35.07 -17.68
N LEU A 355 19.84 -35.29 -18.80
CA LEU A 355 20.64 -34.27 -19.47
C LEU A 355 19.74 -33.19 -20.09
N GLU A 356 18.71 -33.57 -20.85
CA GLU A 356 17.72 -32.62 -21.37
C GLU A 356 17.06 -31.81 -20.27
N ASN A 357 16.73 -32.42 -19.12
CA ASN A 357 16.13 -31.73 -17.99
C ASN A 357 17.12 -30.74 -17.34
N ARG A 358 18.41 -31.09 -17.27
CA ARG A 358 19.47 -30.14 -16.87
C ARG A 358 19.64 -29.01 -17.88
N GLU A 359 19.60 -29.26 -19.19
CA GLU A 359 19.65 -28.21 -20.23
C GLU A 359 18.42 -27.28 -20.16
N LYS A 360 17.23 -27.83 -19.92
CA LYS A 360 16.01 -27.04 -19.69
C LYS A 360 16.10 -26.21 -18.40
N GLN A 361 16.87 -26.65 -17.39
CA GLN A 361 17.16 -25.87 -16.19
C GLN A 361 18.23 -24.78 -16.42
N THR A 362 19.33 -25.08 -17.13
CA THR A 362 20.36 -24.07 -17.45
C THR A 362 19.83 -23.01 -18.41
N ALA A 363 18.99 -23.36 -19.38
CA ALA A 363 18.29 -22.40 -20.25
C ALA A 363 17.37 -21.45 -19.45
N LYS A 364 16.66 -21.96 -18.43
CA LYS A 364 15.86 -21.13 -17.52
C LYS A 364 16.73 -20.20 -16.69
N LEU A 365 17.83 -20.69 -16.11
CA LEU A 365 18.80 -19.85 -15.37
C LEU A 365 19.43 -18.76 -16.26
N ILE A 366 19.80 -19.08 -17.50
CA ILE A 366 20.30 -18.10 -18.48
C ILE A 366 19.23 -17.04 -18.80
N THR A 367 17.95 -17.44 -18.90
CA THR A 367 16.83 -16.51 -19.14
C THR A 367 16.62 -15.58 -17.94
N GLN A 368 16.63 -16.13 -16.72
CA GLN A 368 16.53 -15.34 -15.48
C GLN A 368 17.72 -14.39 -15.31
N LEU A 369 18.94 -14.80 -15.65
CA LEU A 369 20.13 -13.94 -15.64
C LEU A 369 20.05 -12.81 -16.66
N LYS A 370 19.50 -13.07 -17.86
CA LYS A 370 19.19 -12.00 -18.83
C LYS A 370 18.17 -11.02 -18.28
N GLU A 371 17.02 -11.50 -17.78
CA GLU A 371 16.00 -10.63 -17.18
C GLU A 371 16.54 -9.77 -16.04
N VAL A 372 17.46 -10.28 -15.22
CA VAL A 372 18.11 -9.51 -14.15
C VAL A 372 19.09 -8.48 -14.74
N SER A 373 19.82 -8.82 -15.81
CA SER A 373 20.67 -7.87 -16.53
C SER A 373 19.85 -6.76 -17.20
N ASP A 374 18.75 -7.10 -17.87
CA ASP A 374 17.87 -6.14 -18.55
C ASP A 374 17.23 -5.17 -17.53
N LYS A 375 16.80 -5.69 -16.36
CA LYS A 375 16.28 -4.88 -15.24
C LYS A 375 17.38 -4.01 -14.60
N TYR A 376 18.64 -4.46 -14.59
CA TYR A 376 19.77 -3.65 -14.11
C TYR A 376 20.13 -2.52 -15.10
N ASP A 377 20.23 -2.83 -16.38
CA ASP A 377 20.50 -1.85 -17.44
C ASP A 377 19.39 -0.77 -17.50
N GLU A 378 18.14 -1.17 -17.30
CA GLU A 378 17.02 -0.22 -17.20
C GLU A 378 17.09 0.65 -15.94
N SER A 379 17.51 0.07 -14.80
CA SER A 379 17.76 0.84 -13.57
C SER A 379 18.90 1.87 -13.75
N GLU A 380 19.98 1.51 -14.45
CA GLU A 380 21.05 2.45 -14.80
C GLU A 380 20.59 3.52 -15.81
N ARG A 381 19.72 3.20 -16.78
CA ARG A 381 19.10 4.21 -17.67
C ARG A 381 18.24 5.21 -16.88
N GLN A 382 17.38 4.73 -15.98
CA GLN A 382 16.54 5.56 -15.13
C GLN A 382 17.37 6.43 -14.19
N LYS A 383 18.44 5.87 -13.60
CA LYS A 383 19.44 6.61 -12.82
C LYS A 383 20.13 7.71 -13.66
N GLY A 384 20.50 7.42 -14.91
CA GLY A 384 21.06 8.42 -15.83
C GLY A 384 20.06 9.55 -16.17
N GLN A 385 18.79 9.23 -16.37
CA GLN A 385 17.72 10.21 -16.56
C GLN A 385 17.52 11.09 -15.31
N LEU A 386 17.54 10.49 -14.11
CA LEU A 386 17.43 11.24 -12.85
C LEU A 386 18.64 12.15 -12.60
N ILE A 387 19.86 11.74 -13.00
CA ILE A 387 21.06 12.59 -12.95
C ILE A 387 20.91 13.79 -13.90
N THR A 388 20.49 13.57 -15.16
CA THR A 388 20.27 14.68 -16.11
C THR A 388 19.17 15.64 -15.64
N GLN A 389 18.08 15.14 -15.06
CA GLN A 389 17.04 15.99 -14.44
C GLN A 389 17.58 16.78 -13.24
N PHE A 390 18.47 16.19 -12.43
CA PHE A 390 19.14 16.89 -11.33
C PHE A 390 20.09 17.99 -11.84
N ASP A 391 20.89 17.72 -12.87
CA ASP A 391 21.79 18.71 -13.47
C ASP A 391 21.01 19.86 -14.14
N ASP A 392 19.93 19.57 -14.85
CA ASP A 392 19.02 20.58 -15.44
C ASP A 392 18.40 21.47 -14.37
N THR A 393 17.88 20.88 -13.29
CA THR A 393 17.26 21.65 -12.19
C THR A 393 18.28 22.45 -11.38
N ALA A 394 19.48 21.90 -11.16
CA ALA A 394 20.59 22.63 -10.56
C ALA A 394 21.08 23.78 -11.46
N GLN A 395 21.03 23.63 -12.79
CA GLN A 395 21.37 24.68 -13.74
C GLN A 395 20.31 25.79 -13.75
N ARG A 396 19.01 25.44 -13.79
CA ARG A 396 17.91 26.42 -13.61
C ARG A 396 18.06 27.20 -12.29
N PHE A 397 18.46 26.54 -11.20
CA PHE A 397 18.72 27.21 -9.92
C PHE A 397 19.87 28.22 -9.99
N LYS A 398 20.98 27.86 -10.65
CA LYS A 398 22.11 28.80 -10.87
C LYS A 398 21.69 30.01 -11.70
N ASP A 399 20.88 29.80 -12.73
CA ASP A 399 20.46 30.89 -13.62
C ASP A 399 19.41 31.80 -12.95
N CYS A 400 18.46 31.23 -12.20
CA CYS A 400 17.56 32.00 -11.34
C CYS A 400 18.32 32.84 -10.29
N ASN A 401 19.41 32.31 -9.70
CA ASN A 401 20.25 33.08 -8.79
C ASN A 401 20.97 34.24 -9.49
N LYS A 402 21.40 34.08 -10.75
CA LYS A 402 21.96 35.19 -11.55
C LYS A 402 20.92 36.28 -11.81
N GLU A 403 19.66 35.92 -12.10
CA GLU A 403 18.59 36.92 -12.25
C GLU A 403 18.32 37.65 -10.92
N LEU A 404 18.30 36.93 -9.79
CA LEU A 404 18.20 37.55 -8.47
C LEU A 404 19.36 38.52 -8.18
N ASP A 405 20.59 38.15 -8.55
CA ASP A 405 21.76 39.04 -8.46
C ASP A 405 21.64 40.27 -9.38
N ARG A 406 21.12 40.13 -10.60
CA ARG A 406 20.85 41.28 -11.50
C ARG A 406 19.81 42.23 -10.89
N VAL A 407 18.64 41.72 -10.51
CA VAL A 407 17.55 42.51 -9.90
C VAL A 407 18.01 43.17 -8.60
N SER A 408 18.83 42.51 -7.79
CA SER A 408 19.44 43.09 -6.58
C SER A 408 20.37 44.26 -6.87
N ASN A 409 21.14 44.19 -7.97
CA ASN A 409 22.02 45.29 -8.40
C ASN A 409 21.23 46.43 -9.08
N GLU A 410 20.18 46.13 -9.83
CA GLU A 410 19.26 47.13 -10.40
C GLU A 410 18.48 47.89 -9.33
N LEU A 411 17.99 47.18 -8.30
CA LEU A 411 17.38 47.78 -7.11
C LEU A 411 18.38 48.68 -6.37
N ARG A 412 19.64 48.26 -6.25
CA ARG A 412 20.70 49.08 -5.63
C ARG A 412 21.03 50.32 -6.45
N SER A 413 21.07 50.21 -7.78
CA SER A 413 21.31 51.32 -8.71
C SER A 413 20.17 52.33 -8.69
N THR A 414 18.92 51.87 -8.74
CA THR A 414 17.74 52.74 -8.65
C THR A 414 17.60 53.41 -7.28
N GLN A 415 17.96 52.73 -6.18
CA GLN A 415 18.07 53.35 -4.86
C GLN A 415 19.15 54.46 -4.80
N GLN A 416 20.32 54.25 -5.42
CA GLN A 416 21.37 55.26 -5.51
C GLN A 416 20.91 56.48 -6.34
N ALA A 417 20.30 56.24 -7.51
CA ALA A 417 19.74 57.28 -8.35
C ALA A 417 18.64 58.09 -7.63
N LEU A 418 17.78 57.42 -6.84
CA LEU A 418 16.77 58.08 -6.02
C LEU A 418 17.43 58.98 -4.96
N GLN A 419 18.41 58.48 -4.20
CA GLN A 419 19.14 59.32 -3.23
C GLN A 419 19.86 60.50 -3.87
N GLU A 420 20.37 60.37 -5.11
CA GLU A 420 20.90 61.51 -5.85
C GLU A 420 19.83 62.53 -6.21
N MET A 421 18.65 62.08 -6.65
CA MET A 421 17.53 62.97 -6.97
C MET A 421 16.97 63.66 -5.72
N GLU A 422 17.00 63.01 -4.56
CA GLU A 422 16.69 63.63 -3.27
C GLU A 422 17.72 64.70 -2.87
N ARG A 423 19.03 64.41 -3.02
CA ARG A 423 20.09 65.43 -2.81
C ARG A 423 19.91 66.62 -3.74
N LYS A 424 19.66 66.38 -5.04
CA LYS A 424 19.42 67.43 -6.05
C LYS A 424 18.16 68.25 -5.71
N ARG A 425 17.06 67.62 -5.28
CA ARG A 425 15.84 68.29 -4.78
C ARG A 425 16.16 69.23 -3.62
N ASP A 426 16.93 68.75 -2.64
CA ASP A 426 17.21 69.53 -1.43
C ASP A 426 18.24 70.65 -1.68
N GLU A 427 19.16 70.47 -2.63
CA GLU A 427 19.96 71.55 -3.20
C GLU A 427 19.08 72.62 -3.90
N PHE A 428 18.16 72.22 -4.78
CA PHE A 428 17.26 73.17 -5.44
C PHE A 428 16.39 73.93 -4.43
N LYS A 429 15.91 73.26 -3.38
CA LYS A 429 15.19 73.86 -2.26
C LYS A 429 16.06 74.89 -1.51
N GLY A 430 17.33 74.58 -1.25
CA GLY A 430 18.28 75.52 -0.65
C GLY A 430 18.56 76.74 -1.52
N ARG A 431 18.82 76.54 -2.83
CA ARG A 431 19.02 77.62 -3.82
C ARG A 431 17.78 78.52 -3.91
N ALA A 432 16.58 77.93 -3.98
CA ALA A 432 15.32 78.68 -3.99
C ALA A 432 15.14 79.51 -2.69
N GLN A 433 15.38 78.92 -1.51
CA GLN A 433 15.30 79.64 -0.24
C GLN A 433 16.28 80.82 -0.16
N GLU A 434 17.50 80.66 -0.68
CA GLU A 434 18.48 81.75 -0.74
C GLU A 434 18.06 82.87 -1.70
N THR A 435 17.54 82.56 -2.90
CA THR A 435 16.99 83.60 -3.79
C THR A 435 15.82 84.35 -3.14
N VAL A 436 14.93 83.66 -2.42
CA VAL A 436 13.85 84.29 -1.64
C VAL A 436 14.41 85.20 -0.53
N ARG A 437 15.51 84.82 0.11
CA ARG A 437 16.20 85.65 1.11
C ARG A 437 16.79 86.92 0.46
N GLN A 438 17.40 86.79 -0.72
CA GLN A 438 17.95 87.91 -1.49
C GLN A 438 16.85 88.88 -1.97
N TRP A 439 15.74 88.39 -2.50
CA TRP A 439 14.59 89.23 -2.86
C TRP A 439 13.99 89.95 -1.65
N LYS A 440 13.83 89.27 -0.51
CA LYS A 440 13.41 89.91 0.76
C LYS A 440 14.38 90.99 1.23
N LEU A 441 15.68 90.83 1.00
CA LEU A 441 16.69 91.86 1.28
C LEU A 441 16.54 93.06 0.33
N LYS A 442 16.32 92.81 -0.97
CA LYS A 442 16.19 93.88 -1.98
C LYS A 442 14.90 94.70 -1.80
N VAL A 443 13.78 94.07 -1.45
CA VAL A 443 12.55 94.78 -1.06
C VAL A 443 12.82 95.74 0.10
N LYS A 444 13.48 95.26 1.17
CA LYS A 444 13.91 96.12 2.29
C LYS A 444 14.93 97.20 1.94
N GLN A 445 15.58 97.14 0.77
CA GLN A 445 16.40 98.22 0.27
C GLN A 445 15.53 99.27 -0.45
N LEU A 446 14.63 98.82 -1.33
CA LEU A 446 13.71 99.66 -2.10
C LEU A 446 12.75 100.45 -1.20
N GLU A 447 12.24 99.84 -0.12
CA GLU A 447 11.44 100.52 0.92
C GLU A 447 12.18 101.75 1.47
N ARG A 448 13.46 101.60 1.83
CA ARG A 448 14.33 102.68 2.32
C ARG A 448 14.75 103.68 1.24
N GLU A 449 14.56 103.36 -0.04
CA GLU A 449 14.78 104.28 -1.17
C GLU A 449 13.52 105.14 -1.40
N VAL A 450 12.34 104.50 -1.44
CA VAL A 450 11.04 105.16 -1.50
C VAL A 450 10.85 106.15 -0.36
N ASP A 451 11.16 105.79 0.88
CA ASP A 451 11.00 106.69 2.01
C ASP A 451 11.97 107.89 1.97
N ARG A 452 13.20 107.72 1.44
CA ARG A 452 14.10 108.86 1.18
C ARG A 452 13.53 109.81 0.13
N HIS A 453 12.94 109.29 -0.94
CA HIS A 453 12.30 110.13 -1.97
C HIS A 453 11.09 110.91 -1.45
N LYS A 454 10.25 110.31 -0.58
CA LYS A 454 9.13 111.03 0.08
C LYS A 454 9.61 112.25 0.87
N HIS A 455 10.68 112.10 1.65
CA HIS A 455 11.24 113.20 2.45
C HIS A 455 11.77 114.34 1.56
N GLY A 456 12.43 114.03 0.44
CA GLY A 456 12.90 115.04 -0.53
C GLY A 456 11.76 115.78 -1.23
N ALA A 457 10.70 115.08 -1.63
CA ALA A 457 9.54 115.69 -2.29
C ALA A 457 8.82 116.71 -1.40
N ASN A 458 8.64 116.38 -0.11
CA ASN A 458 7.98 117.27 0.85
C ASN A 458 8.73 118.61 1.05
N GLN A 459 10.07 118.61 0.99
CA GLN A 459 10.88 119.83 1.11
C GLN A 459 10.73 120.75 -0.11
N LEU A 460 10.64 120.19 -1.33
CA LEU A 460 10.42 120.96 -2.55
C LEU A 460 9.03 121.60 -2.59
N MET A 461 8.01 120.89 -2.10
CA MET A 461 6.63 121.41 -2.05
C MET A 461 6.52 122.67 -1.18
N GLN A 462 7.11 122.66 0.02
CA GLN A 462 7.10 123.80 0.96
C GLN A 462 7.77 125.05 0.37
N ARG A 463 8.84 124.88 -0.42
CA ARG A 463 9.54 126.00 -1.09
C ARG A 463 8.68 126.65 -2.18
N ASN A 464 7.87 125.87 -2.89
CA ASN A 464 7.05 126.37 -3.99
C ASN A 464 5.88 127.24 -3.50
N GLU A 465 5.31 126.92 -2.33
CA GLU A 465 4.19 127.65 -1.72
C GLU A 465 4.55 129.09 -1.29
N GLN A 466 5.84 129.38 -1.09
CA GLN A 466 6.33 130.72 -0.75
C GLN A 466 6.31 131.65 -1.96
N LEU A 467 6.81 131.19 -3.11
CA LEU A 467 6.95 131.99 -4.34
C LEU A 467 5.60 132.47 -4.92
N VAL A 468 4.53 131.68 -4.77
CA VAL A 468 3.20 132.05 -5.28
C VAL A 468 2.68 133.35 -4.63
N LYS A 469 2.95 133.55 -3.34
CA LYS A 469 2.43 134.68 -2.55
C LYS A 469 3.09 136.01 -2.92
N GLU A 470 4.27 135.97 -3.54
CA GLU A 470 5.00 137.16 -4.01
C GLU A 470 4.42 137.70 -5.33
N VAL A 471 3.98 136.80 -6.23
CA VAL A 471 3.46 137.15 -7.56
C VAL A 471 2.14 137.93 -7.49
N GLU A 472 1.26 137.58 -6.55
CA GLU A 472 -0.09 138.16 -6.47
C GLU A 472 -0.11 139.65 -6.11
N GLY A 473 0.88 140.11 -5.33
CA GLY A 473 1.03 141.53 -4.96
C GLY A 473 1.30 142.44 -6.17
N HIS A 474 2.10 141.98 -7.13
CA HIS A 474 2.43 142.76 -8.33
C HIS A 474 1.22 142.99 -9.26
N ARG A 475 0.20 142.12 -9.22
CA ARG A 475 -0.95 142.17 -10.15
C ARG A 475 -1.87 143.37 -9.92
N GLN A 476 -1.93 143.90 -8.70
CA GLN A 476 -2.90 144.95 -8.32
C GLN A 476 -2.54 146.32 -8.92
N ASN A 477 -1.25 146.65 -8.98
CA ASN A 477 -0.76 147.95 -9.48
C ASN A 477 -1.05 148.18 -10.97
N LEU A 478 -1.18 147.11 -11.77
CA LEU A 478 -1.36 147.18 -13.22
C LEU A 478 -2.76 147.68 -13.64
N HIS A 479 -3.76 147.66 -12.74
CA HIS A 479 -5.13 147.97 -13.11
C HIS A 479 -5.38 149.47 -13.30
N HIS A 480 -4.71 150.33 -12.52
CA HIS A 480 -4.97 151.77 -12.49
C HIS A 480 -4.63 152.49 -13.81
N THR A 481 -3.59 152.03 -14.53
CA THR A 481 -3.14 152.63 -15.79
C THR A 481 -4.07 152.36 -16.98
N GLY A 482 -4.96 151.36 -16.89
CA GLY A 482 -5.82 150.94 -18.00
C GLY A 482 -6.85 151.99 -18.44
N ILE A 483 -7.32 152.83 -17.52
CA ILE A 483 -8.44 153.78 -17.76
C ILE A 483 -8.00 154.94 -18.68
N GLN A 484 -6.70 155.30 -18.71
CA GLN A 484 -6.24 156.37 -19.60
C GLN A 484 -6.25 155.96 -21.09
N MET A 485 -6.18 154.66 -21.40
CA MET A 485 -6.34 154.19 -22.78
C MET A 485 -7.76 154.37 -23.33
N GLU A 486 -8.79 154.45 -22.48
CA GLU A 486 -10.21 154.38 -22.86
C GLU A 486 -10.61 155.41 -23.94
N ASN A 487 -10.03 156.61 -23.91
CA ASN A 487 -10.37 157.66 -24.88
C ASN A 487 -9.72 157.45 -26.26
N MET A 488 -8.52 156.85 -26.35
CA MET A 488 -7.95 156.47 -27.65
C MET A 488 -8.71 155.30 -28.31
N LYS A 489 -9.49 154.53 -27.53
CA LYS A 489 -10.35 153.45 -28.07
C LYS A 489 -11.51 153.96 -28.93
N ARG A 490 -11.80 155.28 -28.96
CA ARG A 490 -12.90 155.85 -29.75
C ARG A 490 -12.51 156.11 -31.21
N GLU A 491 -11.33 156.69 -31.45
CA GLU A 491 -10.78 156.88 -32.81
C GLU A 491 -10.26 155.55 -33.39
N LEU A 492 -9.81 154.65 -32.50
CA LEU A 492 -9.66 153.22 -32.82
C LEU A 492 -11.01 152.58 -33.25
N GLY A 493 -12.16 153.12 -32.85
CA GLY A 493 -13.50 152.58 -33.08
C GLY A 493 -13.90 152.47 -34.55
N ASP A 494 -13.55 153.46 -35.38
CA ASP A 494 -13.89 153.43 -36.80
C ASP A 494 -12.93 152.52 -37.60
N ALA A 495 -11.67 152.43 -37.17
CA ALA A 495 -10.75 151.39 -37.64
C ALA A 495 -11.22 149.98 -37.21
N LEU A 496 -11.76 149.87 -36.00
CA LEU A 496 -12.37 148.64 -35.48
C LEU A 496 -13.61 148.21 -36.27
N ALA A 497 -14.35 149.10 -36.93
CA ALA A 497 -15.49 148.70 -37.76
C ALA A 497 -15.07 147.91 -39.01
N VAL A 498 -14.08 148.41 -39.76
CA VAL A 498 -13.49 147.68 -40.91
C VAL A 498 -12.75 146.44 -40.42
N ARG A 499 -12.06 146.55 -39.28
CA ARG A 499 -11.31 145.42 -38.71
C ARG A 499 -12.24 144.32 -38.19
N ALA A 500 -13.39 144.64 -37.59
CA ALA A 500 -14.38 143.67 -37.12
C ALA A 500 -14.95 142.80 -38.25
N ALA A 501 -15.07 143.32 -39.47
CA ALA A 501 -15.49 142.52 -40.63
C ALA A 501 -14.42 141.47 -41.02
N GLN A 502 -13.13 141.80 -40.88
CA GLN A 502 -12.03 140.84 -41.07
C GLN A 502 -11.93 139.88 -39.88
N ASP A 503 -12.05 140.39 -38.65
CA ASP A 503 -11.98 139.60 -37.43
C ASP A 503 -13.16 138.62 -37.30
N GLU A 504 -14.35 138.92 -37.86
CA GLU A 504 -15.45 137.95 -37.91
C GLU A 504 -15.17 136.82 -38.92
N GLN A 505 -14.54 137.09 -40.06
CA GLN A 505 -14.07 136.03 -40.96
C GLN A 505 -12.97 135.17 -40.31
N LEU A 506 -12.04 135.81 -39.59
CA LEU A 506 -11.04 135.09 -38.78
C LEU A 506 -11.70 134.28 -37.68
N ARG A 507 -12.69 134.83 -36.96
CA ARG A 507 -13.45 134.13 -35.90
C ARG A 507 -14.21 132.93 -36.44
N LEU A 508 -14.81 133.01 -37.62
CA LEU A 508 -15.45 131.87 -38.28
C LEU A 508 -14.41 130.79 -38.66
N LYS A 509 -13.22 131.19 -39.13
CA LYS A 509 -12.12 130.23 -39.35
C LYS A 509 -11.52 129.68 -38.06
N ASP A 510 -11.47 130.43 -36.97
CA ASP A 510 -11.09 129.93 -35.65
C ASP A 510 -12.14 128.96 -35.09
N VAL A 511 -13.44 129.18 -35.33
CA VAL A 511 -14.49 128.21 -35.00
C VAL A 511 -14.28 126.92 -35.78
N GLU A 512 -14.15 126.98 -37.10
CA GLU A 512 -13.88 125.80 -37.97
C GLU A 512 -12.59 125.07 -37.55
N ILE A 513 -11.51 125.81 -37.24
CA ILE A 513 -10.25 125.25 -36.75
C ILE A 513 -10.42 124.63 -35.35
N ASN A 514 -11.27 125.19 -34.47
CA ASN A 514 -11.52 124.65 -33.14
C ASN A 514 -12.44 123.43 -33.15
N GLU A 515 -13.42 123.38 -34.06
CA GLU A 515 -14.21 122.19 -34.36
C GLU A 515 -13.31 121.06 -34.89
N LEU A 516 -12.45 121.35 -35.88
CA LEU A 516 -11.45 120.40 -36.40
C LEU A 516 -10.41 119.98 -35.34
N LYS A 517 -10.01 120.88 -34.42
CA LYS A 517 -9.18 120.52 -33.26
C LYS A 517 -9.92 119.58 -32.31
N SER A 518 -11.22 119.79 -32.03
CA SER A 518 -12.01 118.87 -31.19
C SER A 518 -12.10 117.50 -31.86
N VAL A 519 -12.57 117.44 -33.11
CA VAL A 519 -12.67 116.18 -33.87
C VAL A 519 -11.33 115.45 -33.90
N ARG A 520 -10.20 116.15 -34.09
CA ARG A 520 -8.87 115.52 -33.99
C ARG A 520 -8.56 115.04 -32.57
N MET A 521 -8.86 115.82 -31.52
CA MET A 521 -8.65 115.40 -30.12
C MET A 521 -9.53 114.22 -29.70
N ASP A 522 -10.71 114.07 -30.31
CA ASP A 522 -11.64 112.98 -30.08
C ASP A 522 -11.22 111.72 -30.86
N LEU A 523 -10.80 111.85 -32.12
CA LEU A 523 -10.12 110.78 -32.87
C LEU A 523 -8.80 110.36 -32.19
N ASP A 524 -8.04 111.30 -31.62
CA ASP A 524 -6.85 111.02 -30.81
C ASP A 524 -7.20 110.24 -29.53
N ARG A 525 -8.42 110.40 -28.96
CA ARG A 525 -8.91 109.58 -27.84
C ARG A 525 -9.28 108.19 -28.33
N GLU A 526 -10.12 108.08 -29.36
CA GLU A 526 -10.53 106.81 -29.96
C GLU A 526 -9.31 105.97 -30.38
N LEU A 527 -8.28 106.57 -30.99
CA LEU A 527 -7.03 105.88 -31.33
C LEU A 527 -6.19 105.44 -30.12
N ARG A 528 -6.28 106.12 -28.97
CA ARG A 528 -5.67 105.64 -27.71
C ARG A 528 -6.50 104.52 -27.12
N ASP A 529 -7.82 104.66 -27.07
CA ASP A 529 -8.72 103.70 -26.47
C ASP A 529 -8.67 102.37 -27.24
N VAL A 530 -8.73 102.41 -28.59
CA VAL A 530 -8.52 101.26 -29.47
C VAL A 530 -7.15 100.62 -29.27
N ARG A 531 -6.07 101.39 -29.07
CA ARG A 531 -4.76 100.83 -28.71
C ARG A 531 -4.80 100.13 -27.35
N THR A 532 -5.39 100.72 -26.32
CA THR A 532 -5.51 100.03 -25.01
C THR A 532 -6.42 98.80 -25.04
N VAL A 533 -7.30 98.67 -26.04
CA VAL A 533 -8.06 97.44 -26.30
C VAL A 533 -7.20 96.41 -27.03
N ALA A 534 -6.44 96.82 -28.06
CA ALA A 534 -5.48 95.96 -28.74
C ALA A 534 -4.40 95.42 -27.77
N ASP A 535 -3.81 96.28 -26.93
CA ASP A 535 -2.85 95.90 -25.88
C ASP A 535 -3.45 94.85 -24.93
N ARG A 536 -4.75 94.97 -24.57
CA ARG A 536 -5.45 93.98 -23.73
C ARG A 536 -5.63 92.65 -24.47
N LEU A 537 -6.09 92.68 -25.72
CA LEU A 537 -6.28 91.49 -26.53
C LEU A 537 -4.96 90.75 -26.82
N GLU A 538 -3.86 91.47 -27.04
CA GLU A 538 -2.52 90.88 -27.16
C GLU A 538 -2.04 90.23 -25.85
N ASN A 539 -2.29 90.88 -24.70
CA ASN A 539 -2.00 90.29 -23.38
C ASN A 539 -2.88 89.06 -23.10
N GLU A 540 -4.18 89.11 -23.40
CA GLU A 540 -5.11 87.99 -23.26
C GLU A 540 -4.70 86.82 -24.15
N LEU A 541 -4.40 87.07 -25.43
CA LEU A 541 -3.82 86.09 -26.37
C LEU A 541 -2.53 85.47 -25.84
N HIS A 542 -1.63 86.27 -25.24
CA HIS A 542 -0.40 85.76 -24.64
C HIS A 542 -0.68 84.87 -23.42
N THR A 543 -1.64 85.22 -22.55
CA THR A 543 -2.04 84.35 -21.43
C THR A 543 -2.72 83.06 -21.90
N VAL A 544 -3.52 83.11 -22.97
CA VAL A 544 -4.13 81.93 -23.58
C VAL A 544 -3.06 81.03 -24.22
N SER A 545 -2.10 81.59 -24.94
CA SER A 545 -0.98 80.84 -25.52
C SER A 545 -0.10 80.19 -24.44
N SER A 546 0.16 80.90 -23.33
CA SER A 546 0.90 80.34 -22.18
C SER A 546 0.14 79.17 -21.53
N ARG A 547 -1.18 79.34 -21.30
CA ARG A 547 -2.05 78.26 -20.79
C ARG A 547 -2.12 77.06 -21.75
N LEU A 548 -2.16 77.29 -23.06
CA LEU A 548 -2.15 76.23 -24.06
C LEU A 548 -0.83 75.44 -24.04
N SER A 549 0.31 76.12 -23.87
CA SER A 549 1.61 75.45 -23.67
C SER A 549 1.59 74.58 -22.41
N MET A 550 1.13 75.11 -21.27
CA MET A 550 1.04 74.34 -20.01
C MET A 550 0.15 73.09 -20.15
N VAL A 551 -1.03 73.23 -20.79
CA VAL A 551 -1.94 72.10 -21.04
C VAL A 551 -1.32 71.08 -22.00
N THR A 552 -0.50 71.51 -22.97
CA THR A 552 0.23 70.62 -23.87
C THR A 552 1.35 69.88 -23.13
N ASP A 553 2.11 70.56 -22.27
CA ASP A 553 3.12 69.92 -21.43
C ASP A 553 2.50 68.91 -20.46
N ASP A 554 1.37 69.25 -19.84
CA ASP A 554 0.65 68.34 -18.93
C ASP A 554 -0.02 67.17 -19.67
N LYS A 555 -0.50 67.36 -20.91
CA LYS A 555 -0.91 66.26 -21.80
C LYS A 555 0.25 65.30 -22.04
N ASN A 556 1.41 65.80 -22.46
CA ASN A 556 2.59 64.98 -22.75
C ASN A 556 3.02 64.18 -21.50
N LYS A 557 3.08 64.83 -20.33
CA LYS A 557 3.36 64.17 -19.03
C LYS A 557 2.32 63.12 -18.64
N LEU A 558 1.09 63.18 -19.15
CA LEU A 558 0.05 62.17 -18.93
C LEU A 558 0.17 61.02 -19.93
N GLU A 559 0.55 61.28 -21.18
CA GLU A 559 0.85 60.27 -22.20
C GLU A 559 2.11 59.45 -21.83
N ASP A 560 3.16 60.10 -21.31
CA ASP A 560 4.36 59.45 -20.76
C ASP A 560 3.99 58.50 -19.60
N LYS A 561 3.15 58.98 -18.66
CA LYS A 561 2.67 58.18 -17.53
C LYS A 561 1.78 57.03 -17.98
N PHE A 562 0.91 57.25 -18.97
CA PHE A 562 0.06 56.20 -19.52
C PHE A 562 0.92 55.10 -20.16
N SER A 563 1.89 55.47 -20.99
CA SER A 563 2.83 54.52 -21.62
C SER A 563 3.67 53.77 -20.58
N SER A 564 4.09 54.43 -19.49
CA SER A 564 4.80 53.81 -18.37
C SER A 564 3.91 52.82 -17.59
N ILE A 565 2.63 53.14 -17.38
CA ILE A 565 1.65 52.26 -16.74
C ILE A 565 1.29 51.08 -17.66
N GLU A 566 1.17 51.30 -18.96
CA GLU A 566 0.89 50.26 -19.95
C GLU A 566 2.07 49.27 -20.07
N ALA A 567 3.31 49.77 -20.09
CA ALA A 567 4.51 48.92 -20.02
C ALA A 567 4.60 48.14 -18.70
N ALA A 568 4.30 48.77 -17.56
CA ALA A 568 4.25 48.10 -16.25
C ALA A 568 3.13 47.05 -16.17
N HIS A 569 1.97 47.31 -16.79
CA HIS A 569 0.87 46.36 -16.90
C HIS A 569 1.27 45.15 -17.74
N MET A 570 1.90 45.35 -18.90
CA MET A 570 2.40 44.24 -19.73
C MET A 570 3.41 43.37 -18.96
N LEU A 571 4.39 43.97 -18.28
CA LEU A 571 5.35 43.23 -17.45
C LEU A 571 4.67 42.46 -16.30
N ALA A 572 3.70 43.06 -15.61
CA ALA A 572 2.94 42.38 -14.57
C ALA A 572 2.04 41.26 -15.11
N GLN A 573 1.50 41.41 -16.32
CA GLN A 573 0.72 40.40 -17.01
C GLN A 573 1.59 39.22 -17.48
N ASP A 574 2.79 39.49 -18.01
CA ASP A 574 3.75 38.44 -18.36
C ASP A 574 4.27 37.68 -17.12
N GLN A 575 4.52 38.38 -16.00
CA GLN A 575 4.82 37.74 -14.72
C GLN A 575 3.65 36.89 -14.21
N ALA A 576 2.40 37.35 -14.34
CA ALA A 576 1.23 36.56 -13.98
C ALA A 576 1.06 35.32 -14.87
N ASN A 577 1.34 35.43 -16.17
CA ASN A 577 1.36 34.31 -17.10
C ASN A 577 2.44 33.27 -16.74
N GLN A 578 3.66 33.73 -16.41
CA GLN A 578 4.77 32.89 -15.95
C GLN A 578 4.40 32.14 -14.66
N LEU A 579 3.91 32.84 -13.64
CA LEU A 579 3.45 32.24 -12.38
C LEU A 579 2.29 31.25 -12.61
N GLN A 580 1.38 31.51 -13.56
CA GLN A 580 0.33 30.56 -13.92
C GLN A 580 0.87 29.32 -14.65
N GLN A 581 1.95 29.45 -15.42
CA GLN A 581 2.63 28.30 -16.03
C GLN A 581 3.41 27.49 -14.97
N GLU A 582 4.19 28.14 -14.10
CA GLU A 582 4.87 27.48 -12.97
C GLU A 582 3.87 26.74 -12.07
N LEU A 583 2.68 27.33 -11.81
CA LEU A 583 1.61 26.67 -11.07
C LEU A 583 1.08 25.41 -11.78
N LYS A 584 0.97 25.43 -13.12
CA LYS A 584 0.59 24.26 -13.93
C LYS A 584 1.68 23.18 -13.89
N GLU A 585 2.94 23.55 -14.05
CA GLU A 585 4.09 22.63 -13.98
C GLU A 585 4.22 22.00 -12.59
N MET A 586 4.09 22.79 -11.52
CA MET A 586 4.06 22.29 -10.13
C MET A 586 2.83 21.43 -9.84
N SER A 587 1.68 21.72 -10.45
CA SER A 587 0.48 20.86 -10.36
C SER A 587 0.68 19.52 -11.06
N ALA A 588 1.34 19.50 -12.23
CA ALA A 588 1.71 18.28 -12.93
C ALA A 588 2.71 17.44 -12.13
N ILE A 589 3.78 18.05 -11.61
CA ILE A 589 4.76 17.38 -10.72
C ILE A 589 4.06 16.81 -9.48
N LYS A 590 3.10 17.54 -8.89
CA LYS A 590 2.29 17.05 -7.77
C LYS A 590 1.43 15.85 -8.15
N ALA A 591 0.83 15.84 -9.35
CA ALA A 591 0.06 14.72 -9.87
C ALA A 591 0.94 13.48 -10.11
N ASP A 592 2.12 13.64 -10.70
CA ASP A 592 3.10 12.56 -10.91
C ASP A 592 3.60 11.96 -9.59
N ILE A 593 3.86 12.81 -8.57
CA ILE A 593 4.24 12.35 -7.23
C ILE A 593 3.08 11.61 -6.57
N ALA A 594 1.84 12.08 -6.70
CA ALA A 594 0.66 11.38 -6.19
C ALA A 594 0.44 10.03 -6.89
N ALA A 595 0.64 9.95 -8.21
CA ALA A 595 0.58 8.71 -8.98
C ALA A 595 1.66 7.71 -8.50
N LYS A 596 2.93 8.12 -8.42
CA LYS A 596 4.05 7.31 -7.92
C LYS A 596 3.84 6.87 -6.46
N PHE A 597 3.24 7.71 -5.62
CA PHE A 597 2.86 7.35 -4.25
C PHE A 597 1.74 6.31 -4.22
N SER A 598 0.74 6.42 -5.09
CA SER A 598 -0.34 5.42 -5.20
C SER A 598 0.19 4.07 -5.70
N GLU A 599 1.07 4.07 -6.70
CA GLU A 599 1.75 2.87 -7.22
C GLU A 599 2.65 2.21 -6.16
N SER A 600 3.39 3.02 -5.40
CA SER A 600 4.21 2.54 -4.28
C SER A 600 3.36 1.93 -3.16
N ASN A 601 2.21 2.55 -2.82
CA ASN A 601 1.26 1.98 -1.86
C ASN A 601 0.62 0.69 -2.37
N GLY A 602 0.34 0.57 -3.67
CA GLY A 602 -0.09 -0.68 -4.31
C GLY A 602 0.95 -1.77 -4.10
N LYS A 603 2.22 -1.52 -4.51
CA LYS A 603 3.33 -2.45 -4.31
C LYS A 603 3.55 -2.81 -2.83
N ILE A 604 3.34 -1.88 -1.89
CA ILE A 604 3.39 -2.15 -0.43
C ILE A 604 2.21 -3.02 0.02
N HIS A 605 1.01 -2.84 -0.52
CA HIS A 605 -0.14 -3.70 -0.27
C HIS A 605 0.13 -5.12 -0.82
N ASP A 606 0.58 -5.23 -2.06
CA ASP A 606 0.93 -6.50 -2.70
C ASP A 606 2.03 -7.24 -1.93
N MET A 607 3.09 -6.54 -1.49
CA MET A 607 4.14 -7.13 -0.66
C MET A 607 3.63 -7.59 0.71
N ARG A 608 2.68 -6.87 1.32
CA ARG A 608 2.02 -7.29 2.58
C ARG A 608 1.16 -8.54 2.36
N GLN A 609 0.39 -8.58 1.28
CA GLN A 609 -0.45 -9.73 0.95
C GLN A 609 0.39 -10.97 0.64
N ASN A 610 1.46 -10.83 -0.17
CA ASN A 610 2.43 -11.89 -0.42
C ASN A 610 3.12 -12.36 0.87
N PHE A 611 3.46 -11.45 1.79
CA PHE A 611 4.02 -11.82 3.10
C PHE A 611 3.01 -12.61 3.96
N ILE A 612 1.73 -12.21 3.98
CA ILE A 612 0.66 -12.93 4.67
C ILE A 612 0.50 -14.33 4.06
N GLU A 613 0.40 -14.46 2.73
CA GLU A 613 0.33 -15.76 2.07
C GLU A 613 1.54 -16.65 2.35
N LEU A 614 2.76 -16.08 2.30
CA LEU A 614 3.99 -16.81 2.64
C LEU A 614 3.97 -17.27 4.11
N GLN A 615 3.47 -16.44 5.04
CA GLN A 615 3.29 -16.85 6.43
C GLN A 615 2.25 -17.97 6.59
N HIS A 616 1.17 -17.99 5.78
CA HIS A 616 0.21 -19.09 5.76
C HIS A 616 0.81 -20.38 5.17
N ARG A 617 1.56 -20.30 4.06
CA ARG A 617 2.30 -21.43 3.47
C ARG A 617 3.35 -21.98 4.46
N GLU A 618 4.05 -21.10 5.18
CA GLU A 618 5.03 -21.46 6.21
C GLU A 618 4.37 -22.12 7.44
N LYS A 619 3.19 -21.64 7.87
CA LYS A 619 2.39 -22.29 8.93
C LYS A 619 1.96 -23.70 8.51
N ALA A 620 1.39 -23.85 7.32
CA ALA A 620 0.98 -25.15 6.78
C ALA A 620 2.16 -26.13 6.70
N ALA A 621 3.31 -25.72 6.12
CA ALA A 621 4.52 -26.54 6.06
C ALA A 621 5.06 -26.92 7.46
N ARG A 622 4.93 -26.05 8.47
CA ARG A 622 5.25 -26.42 9.87
C ARG A 622 4.23 -27.38 10.49
N GLU A 623 2.98 -27.36 10.07
CA GLU A 623 1.94 -28.28 10.57
C GLU A 623 2.05 -29.66 9.92
N GLU A 624 2.37 -29.72 8.62
CA GLU A 624 2.83 -30.94 7.93
C GLU A 624 4.09 -31.51 8.58
N SER A 625 5.12 -30.69 8.81
CA SER A 625 6.35 -31.11 9.50
C SER A 625 6.08 -31.68 10.90
N LYS A 626 5.19 -31.05 11.68
CA LYS A 626 4.71 -31.59 12.96
C LYS A 626 3.93 -32.90 12.78
N MET A 627 3.15 -33.07 11.72
CA MET A 627 2.45 -34.33 11.43
C MET A 627 3.44 -35.46 11.13
N TYR A 628 4.39 -35.25 10.21
CA TYR A 628 5.43 -36.24 9.92
C TYR A 628 6.30 -36.54 11.16
N GLN A 629 6.55 -35.55 12.02
CA GLN A 629 7.30 -35.77 13.25
C GLN A 629 6.49 -36.52 14.34
N ARG A 630 5.15 -36.41 14.36
CA ARG A 630 4.30 -37.31 15.16
C ARG A 630 4.36 -38.73 14.60
N GLN A 631 4.07 -38.91 13.31
CA GLN A 631 4.09 -40.21 12.64
C GLN A 631 5.42 -40.95 12.86
N LEU A 632 6.56 -40.27 12.70
CA LEU A 632 7.87 -40.86 12.95
C LEU A 632 8.09 -41.25 14.43
N ASN A 633 7.53 -40.51 15.38
CA ASN A 633 7.57 -40.88 16.79
C ASN A 633 6.61 -42.05 17.11
N ASP A 634 5.43 -42.07 16.50
CA ASP A 634 4.46 -43.16 16.63
C ASP A 634 5.02 -44.47 16.03
N GLU A 635 5.68 -44.41 14.87
CA GLU A 635 6.43 -45.54 14.29
C GLU A 635 7.57 -46.00 15.21
N ARG A 636 8.34 -45.07 15.77
CA ARG A 636 9.43 -45.41 16.72
C ARG A 636 8.90 -46.07 17.99
N GLU A 637 7.79 -45.59 18.54
CA GLU A 637 7.17 -46.19 19.73
C GLU A 637 6.57 -47.56 19.40
N ASN A 638 5.87 -47.71 18.27
CA ASN A 638 5.39 -49.00 17.79
C ASN A 638 6.54 -50.01 17.60
N HIS A 639 7.67 -49.58 17.02
CA HIS A 639 8.88 -50.39 16.91
C HIS A 639 9.51 -50.70 18.28
N HIS A 640 9.48 -49.77 19.24
CA HIS A 640 9.97 -50.00 20.60
C HIS A 640 9.09 -51.03 21.34
N VAL A 641 7.77 -50.86 21.31
CA VAL A 641 6.79 -51.79 21.89
C VAL A 641 6.89 -53.19 21.26
N ALA A 642 7.05 -53.28 19.94
CA ALA A 642 7.27 -54.55 19.25
C ALA A 642 8.61 -55.20 19.65
N LEU A 643 9.69 -54.42 19.81
CA LEU A 643 10.99 -54.91 20.25
C LEU A 643 10.97 -55.38 21.71
N GLU A 644 10.23 -54.70 22.60
CA GLU A 644 9.98 -55.17 23.97
C GLU A 644 9.03 -56.37 24.02
N ALA A 645 8.12 -56.54 23.04
CA ALA A 645 7.31 -57.76 22.90
C ALA A 645 8.18 -58.96 22.51
N VAL A 646 9.02 -58.83 21.48
CA VAL A 646 9.96 -59.88 21.08
C VAL A 646 10.96 -60.21 22.19
N LYS A 647 11.42 -59.23 22.99
CA LYS A 647 12.21 -59.48 24.21
C LYS A 647 11.46 -60.30 25.26
N ARG A 648 10.18 -59.99 25.51
CA ARG A 648 9.32 -60.76 26.43
C ARG A 648 9.10 -62.18 25.94
N GLU A 649 8.71 -62.36 24.68
CA GLU A 649 8.55 -63.67 24.04
C GLU A 649 9.85 -64.50 24.07
N LEU A 650 11.01 -63.88 23.83
CA LEU A 650 12.32 -64.52 23.93
C LEU A 650 12.66 -64.96 25.36
N ASN A 651 12.33 -64.15 26.36
CA ASN A 651 12.53 -64.50 27.76
C ASN A 651 11.56 -65.60 28.22
N GLU A 652 10.30 -65.56 27.79
CA GLU A 652 9.33 -66.64 27.99
C GLU A 652 9.76 -67.93 27.27
N ALA A 653 10.34 -67.84 26.07
CA ALA A 653 10.89 -68.98 25.35
C ALA A 653 12.07 -69.60 26.10
N LYS A 654 13.02 -68.80 26.60
CA LYS A 654 14.12 -69.26 27.47
C LYS A 654 13.61 -69.91 28.76
N VAL A 655 12.57 -69.34 29.39
CA VAL A 655 11.95 -69.92 30.60
C VAL A 655 11.26 -71.25 30.26
N ARG A 656 10.54 -71.34 29.14
CA ARG A 656 9.93 -72.60 28.65
C ARG A 656 11.00 -73.66 28.33
N GLU A 657 12.07 -73.28 27.63
CA GLU A 657 13.21 -74.14 27.33
C GLU A 657 13.89 -74.64 28.61
N ALA A 658 14.13 -73.78 29.60
CA ALA A 658 14.70 -74.15 30.89
C ALA A 658 13.80 -75.15 31.65
N HIS A 659 12.47 -74.98 31.60
CA HIS A 659 11.53 -75.96 32.18
C HIS A 659 11.55 -77.29 31.42
N VAL A 660 11.52 -77.27 30.08
CA VAL A 660 11.61 -78.48 29.25
C VAL A 660 12.94 -79.22 29.49
N MET A 661 14.06 -78.51 29.57
CA MET A 661 15.37 -79.09 29.91
C MET A 661 15.41 -79.65 31.34
N GLN A 662 14.78 -78.97 32.31
CA GLN A 662 14.64 -79.50 33.68
C GLN A 662 13.78 -80.77 33.71
N ASP A 663 12.72 -80.85 32.91
CA ASP A 663 11.88 -82.04 32.80
C ASP A 663 12.53 -83.19 32.01
N ILE A 664 13.35 -82.88 31.00
CA ILE A 664 14.22 -83.87 30.34
C ILE A 664 15.24 -84.41 31.35
N GLN A 665 15.88 -83.55 32.15
CA GLN A 665 16.78 -83.99 33.23
C GLN A 665 16.05 -84.83 34.30
N ARG A 666 14.82 -84.47 34.68
CA ARG A 666 13.98 -85.28 35.60
C ARG A 666 13.65 -86.64 34.98
N LYS A 667 13.27 -86.70 33.70
CA LYS A 667 12.98 -87.94 32.97
C LYS A 667 14.22 -88.82 32.82
N MET A 668 15.37 -88.25 32.46
CA MET A 668 16.65 -88.97 32.42
C MET A 668 17.04 -89.51 33.80
N LYS A 669 16.87 -88.73 34.88
CA LYS A 669 17.14 -89.20 36.26
C LYS A 669 16.21 -90.32 36.70
N ARG A 670 14.92 -90.26 36.35
CA ARG A 670 13.95 -91.36 36.58
C ARG A 670 14.33 -92.61 35.80
N SER A 671 14.54 -92.48 34.49
CA SER A 671 14.95 -93.59 33.61
C SER A 671 16.29 -94.21 34.03
N HIS A 672 17.27 -93.42 34.48
CA HIS A 672 18.50 -93.94 35.07
C HIS A 672 18.25 -94.69 36.39
N ALA A 673 17.37 -94.19 37.26
CA ALA A 673 17.02 -94.90 38.50
C ALA A 673 16.23 -96.20 38.22
N GLU A 674 15.37 -96.19 37.20
CA GLU A 674 14.65 -97.37 36.69
C GLU A 674 15.63 -98.40 36.11
N TYR A 675 16.58 -97.99 35.26
CA TYR A 675 17.62 -98.88 34.75
C TYR A 675 18.50 -99.44 35.86
N GLU A 676 18.97 -98.59 36.79
CA GLU A 676 19.79 -99.05 37.93
C GLU A 676 18.99 -100.02 38.83
N ALA A 677 17.70 -99.78 39.05
CA ALA A 677 16.82 -100.72 39.75
C ALA A 677 16.64 -102.05 39.00
N THR A 678 16.46 -102.03 37.67
CA THR A 678 16.41 -103.29 36.88
C THR A 678 17.75 -104.04 36.90
N ILE A 679 18.88 -103.32 36.88
CA ILE A 679 20.21 -103.90 37.03
C ILE A 679 20.40 -104.51 38.44
N GLN A 680 19.83 -103.90 39.48
CA GLN A 680 19.84 -104.46 40.84
C GLN A 680 18.91 -105.68 40.97
N ALA A 681 17.72 -105.66 40.36
CA ALA A 681 16.83 -106.83 40.29
C ALA A 681 17.51 -107.99 39.55
N LEU A 682 18.08 -107.77 38.36
CA LEU A 682 18.84 -108.78 37.61
C LEU A 682 20.06 -109.30 38.38
N LYS A 683 20.73 -108.47 39.21
CA LYS A 683 21.80 -108.93 40.12
C LYS A 683 21.25 -109.83 41.24
N MET A 684 20.06 -109.54 41.78
CA MET A 684 19.37 -110.40 42.76
C MET A 684 18.92 -111.71 42.13
N GLU A 685 18.21 -111.68 41.02
CA GLU A 685 17.77 -112.86 40.25
C GLU A 685 18.97 -113.76 39.89
N LEU A 686 20.07 -113.19 39.38
CA LEU A 686 21.31 -113.93 39.10
C LEU A 686 21.95 -114.53 40.38
N SER A 687 21.72 -113.94 41.56
CA SER A 687 22.18 -114.51 42.84
C SER A 687 21.26 -115.65 43.32
N GLU A 688 19.95 -115.51 43.09
CA GLU A 688 18.93 -116.52 43.37
C GLU A 688 19.11 -117.73 42.47
N GLU A 689 19.29 -117.55 41.15
CA GLU A 689 19.66 -118.60 40.21
C GLU A 689 20.95 -119.32 40.61
N LYS A 690 22.00 -118.57 41.01
CA LYS A 690 23.24 -119.18 41.53
C LYS A 690 23.01 -119.98 42.82
N SER A 691 21.99 -119.66 43.61
CA SER A 691 21.59 -120.46 44.78
C SER A 691 20.76 -121.68 44.37
N ALA A 692 19.82 -121.52 43.43
CA ALA A 692 18.98 -122.59 42.90
C ALA A 692 19.81 -123.64 42.14
N HIS A 693 20.78 -123.21 41.34
CA HIS A 693 21.75 -124.09 40.68
C HIS A 693 22.61 -124.87 41.69
N LYS A 694 23.05 -124.24 42.79
CA LYS A 694 23.74 -124.96 43.89
C LYS A 694 22.84 -125.99 44.58
N ILE A 695 21.54 -125.72 44.70
CA ILE A 695 20.55 -126.67 45.26
C ILE A 695 20.28 -127.81 44.27
N SER A 696 20.06 -127.49 42.99
CA SER A 696 19.86 -128.45 41.90
C SER A 696 21.05 -129.41 41.80
N LYS A 697 22.29 -128.89 41.74
CA LYS A 697 23.52 -129.70 41.73
C LYS A 697 23.68 -130.59 42.97
N ARG A 698 23.25 -130.13 44.15
CA ARG A 698 23.21 -130.98 45.37
C ARG A 698 22.16 -132.10 45.28
N ASN A 699 21.07 -131.89 44.54
CA ASN A 699 20.05 -132.91 44.32
C ASN A 699 20.49 -133.89 43.22
N GLU A 700 21.13 -133.43 42.15
CA GLU A 700 21.79 -134.30 41.16
C GLU A 700 22.83 -135.22 41.81
N GLU A 701 23.66 -134.70 42.71
CA GLU A 701 24.65 -135.49 43.45
C GLU A 701 24.00 -136.57 44.34
N LYS A 702 22.84 -136.28 44.95
CA LYS A 702 22.04 -137.27 45.70
C LYS A 702 21.41 -138.32 44.78
N PHE A 703 20.85 -137.91 43.65
CA PHE A 703 20.27 -138.84 42.68
C PHE A 703 21.35 -139.75 42.08
N ARG A 704 22.58 -139.25 41.87
CA ARG A 704 23.74 -140.06 41.49
C ARG A 704 24.05 -141.12 42.55
N GLN A 705 24.17 -140.71 43.82
CA GLN A 705 24.39 -141.65 44.94
C GLN A 705 23.29 -142.72 45.06
N GLU A 706 22.03 -142.38 44.79
CA GLU A 706 20.92 -143.34 44.79
C GLU A 706 20.96 -144.28 43.58
N VAL A 707 21.35 -143.81 42.40
CA VAL A 707 21.60 -144.66 41.21
C VAL A 707 22.78 -145.61 41.48
N ASP A 708 23.86 -145.13 42.09
CA ASP A 708 25.01 -145.96 42.47
C ASP A 708 24.62 -147.02 43.52
N ARG A 709 23.72 -146.69 44.47
CA ARG A 709 23.15 -147.63 45.45
C ARG A 709 22.32 -148.72 44.77
N LEU A 710 21.41 -148.34 43.87
CA LEU A 710 20.57 -149.27 43.12
C LEU A 710 21.39 -150.19 42.21
N ALA A 711 22.47 -149.68 41.58
CA ALA A 711 23.39 -150.50 40.79
C ALA A 711 24.10 -151.57 41.64
N GLN A 712 24.51 -151.24 42.88
CA GLN A 712 25.07 -152.22 43.81
C GLN A 712 24.04 -153.26 44.29
N GLU A 713 22.78 -152.88 44.46
CA GLU A 713 21.71 -153.81 44.84
C GLU A 713 21.37 -154.78 43.70
N ILE A 714 21.33 -154.30 42.45
CA ILE A 714 21.19 -155.15 41.25
C ILE A 714 22.34 -156.15 41.16
N ALA A 715 23.60 -155.69 41.24
CA ALA A 715 24.77 -156.57 41.13
C ALA A 715 24.81 -157.69 42.18
N ARG A 716 24.37 -157.41 43.42
CA ARG A 716 24.21 -158.43 44.48
C ARG A 716 23.13 -159.46 44.11
N SER A 717 22.00 -159.01 43.58
CA SER A 717 20.92 -159.91 43.14
C SER A 717 21.34 -160.80 41.96
N GLU A 718 22.19 -160.30 41.06
CA GLU A 718 22.78 -161.08 39.96
C GLU A 718 23.75 -162.14 40.50
N GLU A 719 24.60 -161.78 41.48
CA GLU A 719 25.51 -162.74 42.12
C GLU A 719 24.76 -163.86 42.85
N ASP A 720 23.66 -163.55 43.54
CA ASP A 720 22.82 -164.55 44.22
C ASP A 720 22.01 -165.40 43.23
N ASN A 721 21.53 -164.82 42.13
CA ASN A 721 20.93 -165.60 41.02
C ASN A 721 21.94 -166.58 40.40
N GLN A 722 23.22 -166.20 40.24
CA GLN A 722 24.26 -167.14 39.81
C GLN A 722 24.51 -168.27 40.81
N LYS A 723 24.42 -168.02 42.13
CA LYS A 723 24.53 -169.07 43.17
C LYS A 723 23.36 -170.04 43.10
N LEU A 724 22.14 -169.54 42.82
CA LEU A 724 20.95 -170.38 42.61
C LEU A 724 21.07 -171.23 41.33
N ALA A 725 21.55 -170.65 40.22
CA ALA A 725 21.77 -171.39 38.98
C ALA A 725 22.73 -172.59 39.18
N ARG A 726 23.87 -172.38 39.88
CA ARG A 726 24.82 -173.47 40.19
C ARG A 726 24.21 -174.57 41.05
N ARG A 727 23.26 -174.24 41.95
CA ARG A 727 22.52 -175.24 42.75
C ARG A 727 21.52 -176.05 41.92
N LEU A 728 20.88 -175.43 40.93
CA LEU A 728 19.99 -176.13 40.01
C LEU A 728 20.75 -177.09 39.09
N GLU A 729 21.98 -176.78 38.71
CA GLU A 729 22.80 -177.65 37.86
C GLU A 729 23.27 -178.90 38.62
N MET A 730 23.82 -178.76 39.84
CA MET A 730 24.18 -179.92 40.67
C MET A 730 22.97 -180.85 40.94
N ALA A 731 21.78 -180.29 41.15
CA ALA A 731 20.56 -181.07 41.33
C ALA A 731 20.14 -181.84 40.06
N ARG A 732 20.51 -181.36 38.85
CA ARG A 732 20.31 -182.10 37.60
C ARG A 732 21.25 -183.29 37.49
N GLU A 733 22.54 -183.08 37.78
CA GLU A 733 23.55 -184.14 37.78
C GLU A 733 23.16 -185.30 38.72
N GLU A 734 22.60 -184.99 39.91
CA GLU A 734 22.07 -185.99 40.83
C GLU A 734 20.92 -186.82 40.21
N PHE A 735 19.94 -186.20 39.54
CA PHE A 735 18.85 -186.93 38.86
C PHE A 735 19.32 -187.74 37.63
N GLU A 736 20.33 -187.25 36.91
CA GLU A 736 20.95 -187.95 35.78
C GLU A 736 21.50 -189.33 36.24
N THR A 737 22.22 -189.35 37.37
CA THR A 737 22.80 -190.59 37.94
C THR A 737 21.74 -191.57 38.45
N GLN A 738 20.65 -191.09 39.05
CA GLN A 738 19.55 -191.96 39.49
C GLN A 738 18.86 -192.65 38.31
N THR A 739 18.72 -191.95 37.19
CA THR A 739 18.10 -192.48 35.97
C THR A 739 18.92 -193.64 35.39
N GLN A 740 20.24 -193.51 35.33
CA GLN A 740 21.14 -194.56 34.84
C GLN A 740 21.08 -195.85 35.69
N MET A 741 20.91 -195.75 37.01
CA MET A 741 20.75 -196.95 37.85
C MET A 741 19.46 -197.72 37.50
N ALA A 742 18.34 -197.02 37.26
CA ALA A 742 17.06 -197.65 36.94
C ALA A 742 17.11 -198.47 35.63
N GLU A 743 17.86 -198.01 34.63
CA GLU A 743 18.04 -198.76 33.36
C GLU A 743 18.84 -200.07 33.54
N THR A 744 19.78 -200.11 34.49
CA THR A 744 20.55 -201.33 34.77
C THR A 744 19.69 -202.42 35.42
N ASP A 745 18.78 -202.06 36.34
CA ASP A 745 17.85 -203.03 36.94
C ASP A 745 16.75 -203.47 35.97
N LEU A 746 16.23 -202.59 35.10
CA LEU A 746 15.31 -202.98 34.01
C LEU A 746 15.93 -204.07 33.11
N SER A 747 17.21 -203.88 32.77
CA SER A 747 17.98 -204.83 31.95
C SER A 747 18.15 -206.19 32.63
N ARG A 748 18.17 -206.23 33.96
CA ARG A 748 18.29 -207.46 34.77
C ARG A 748 16.96 -208.21 34.89
N VAL A 749 15.83 -207.51 34.98
CA VAL A 749 14.48 -208.11 34.98
C VAL A 749 14.18 -208.80 33.64
N LYS A 750 14.47 -208.14 32.52
CA LYS A 750 14.14 -208.61 31.17
C LYS A 750 14.70 -210.01 30.84
N ASN A 751 15.92 -210.31 31.30
CA ASN A 751 16.54 -211.64 31.10
C ASN A 751 15.78 -212.77 31.82
N VAL A 752 15.11 -212.47 32.95
CA VAL A 752 14.30 -213.45 33.70
C VAL A 752 12.93 -213.66 33.03
N GLU A 753 12.39 -212.62 32.40
CA GLU A 753 11.13 -212.71 31.64
C GLU A 753 11.27 -213.59 30.38
N ASP A 754 12.41 -213.52 29.67
CA ASP A 754 12.66 -214.35 28.48
C ASP A 754 12.81 -215.85 28.80
N GLU A 755 13.38 -216.22 29.96
CA GLU A 755 13.41 -217.61 30.42
C GLU A 755 12.00 -218.12 30.81
N LEU A 756 11.21 -217.29 31.49
CA LEU A 756 9.82 -217.59 31.82
C LEU A 756 8.95 -217.77 30.56
N LEU A 757 9.21 -216.98 29.51
CA LEU A 757 8.48 -217.03 28.24
C LEU A 757 8.68 -218.37 27.50
N LYS A 758 9.88 -218.98 27.59
CA LYS A 758 10.16 -220.31 27.03
C LYS A 758 9.29 -221.38 27.69
N ALA A 759 9.37 -221.52 29.02
CA ALA A 759 8.59 -222.53 29.76
C ALA A 759 7.07 -222.38 29.55
N ARG A 760 6.60 -221.13 29.38
CA ARG A 760 5.19 -220.82 29.12
C ARG A 760 4.70 -221.27 27.73
N ASN A 761 5.57 -221.54 26.77
CA ASN A 761 5.17 -221.97 25.43
C ASN A 761 5.08 -223.51 25.30
N ASP A 762 5.86 -224.28 26.07
CA ASP A 762 5.70 -225.75 26.11
C ASP A 762 4.41 -226.15 26.84
N SER A 763 4.03 -225.43 27.92
CA SER A 763 2.77 -225.66 28.63
C SER A 763 1.53 -225.48 27.74
N LYS A 764 1.53 -224.46 26.85
CA LYS A 764 0.43 -224.21 25.90
C LYS A 764 0.16 -225.38 24.95
N ARG A 765 1.17 -226.20 24.62
CA ARG A 765 0.99 -227.38 23.75
C ARG A 765 0.18 -228.50 24.42
N PHE A 766 0.25 -228.63 25.74
CA PHE A 766 -0.63 -229.53 26.47
C PHE A 766 -2.03 -228.95 26.68
N GLN A 767 -2.13 -227.62 26.83
CA GLN A 767 -3.39 -226.92 27.05
C GLN A 767 -4.38 -227.10 25.88
N ALA A 768 -3.90 -227.02 24.63
CA ALA A 768 -4.71 -227.23 23.42
C ALA A 768 -5.38 -228.61 23.32
N ASN A 769 -4.89 -229.63 24.04
CA ASN A 769 -5.51 -230.96 24.07
C ASN A 769 -6.66 -231.09 25.10
N PHE A 770 -6.76 -230.16 26.06
CA PHE A 770 -7.86 -230.14 27.05
C PHE A 770 -9.04 -229.25 26.60
N GLU A 771 -8.79 -228.26 25.75
CA GLU A 771 -9.81 -227.32 25.26
C GLU A 771 -10.90 -228.00 24.40
N GLY A 772 -10.63 -229.20 23.86
CA GLY A 772 -11.63 -230.05 23.21
C GLY A 772 -12.60 -230.76 24.15
N LEU A 773 -12.25 -230.94 25.43
CA LEU A 773 -13.06 -231.71 26.40
C LEU A 773 -14.00 -230.83 27.24
N ILE A 774 -13.73 -229.53 27.33
CA ILE A 774 -14.51 -228.57 28.14
C ILE A 774 -15.73 -228.02 27.36
N HIS A 775 -15.86 -228.34 26.07
CA HIS A 775 -17.02 -228.01 25.24
C HIS A 775 -18.34 -228.66 25.73
N GLU A 776 -18.27 -229.65 26.62
CA GLU A 776 -19.45 -230.31 27.23
C GLU A 776 -19.79 -229.78 28.64
N MET A 777 -18.84 -229.23 29.40
CA MET A 777 -18.98 -229.03 30.85
C MET A 777 -19.43 -227.63 31.33
N VAL A 778 -19.49 -226.62 30.45
CA VAL A 778 -19.89 -225.23 30.84
C VAL A 778 -21.23 -224.81 30.25
N ALA A 779 -21.91 -225.72 29.54
CA ALA A 779 -23.36 -225.65 29.34
C ALA A 779 -24.16 -225.81 30.66
N GLU A 780 -23.49 -226.18 31.77
CA GLU A 780 -24.10 -226.44 33.09
C GLU A 780 -23.86 -225.35 34.15
N VAL A 781 -23.18 -224.23 33.83
CA VAL A 781 -22.99 -223.10 34.76
C VAL A 781 -23.82 -221.86 34.37
N ASP A 782 -24.57 -221.93 33.27
CA ASP A 782 -25.51 -220.91 32.76
C ASP A 782 -26.80 -220.77 33.64
N ALA A 783 -26.70 -221.13 34.93
CA ALA A 783 -27.82 -221.34 35.84
C ALA A 783 -27.65 -220.73 37.25
N LEU A 784 -26.43 -220.39 37.70
CA LEU A 784 -26.16 -220.14 39.14
C LEU A 784 -25.19 -218.98 39.47
N MET A 785 -25.39 -217.79 38.88
CA MET A 785 -25.49 -216.53 39.64
C MET A 785 -25.91 -215.35 38.75
N GLU A 786 -27.15 -215.43 38.26
CA GLU A 786 -27.98 -214.23 38.17
C GLU A 786 -28.20 -213.65 39.60
N ILE A 787 -28.67 -212.40 39.71
CA ILE A 787 -29.08 -211.71 40.96
C ILE A 787 -27.94 -211.21 41.89
N ALA A 788 -27.42 -210.01 41.61
CA ALA A 788 -27.16 -208.87 42.56
C ALA A 788 -25.97 -207.99 42.12
N ALA A 789 -26.01 -206.65 42.12
CA ALA A 789 -27.13 -205.68 42.23
C ALA A 789 -26.71 -204.33 41.58
N SER A 790 -27.65 -203.41 41.31
CA SER A 790 -27.46 -202.28 40.37
C SER A 790 -27.66 -200.86 40.93
N GLY A 791 -26.87 -199.87 40.45
CA GLY A 791 -27.15 -198.41 40.49
C GLY A 791 -26.05 -197.52 41.15
N SER A 792 -26.03 -196.17 41.08
CA SER A 792 -26.68 -195.19 40.18
C SER A 792 -26.27 -193.71 40.51
N LYS A 793 -25.84 -192.88 39.52
CA LYS A 793 -26.07 -191.40 39.27
C LYS A 793 -25.88 -190.31 40.40
N GLU A 794 -25.60 -189.00 40.21
CA GLU A 794 -25.24 -188.07 39.10
C GLU A 794 -24.90 -186.62 39.61
N LYS A 795 -24.33 -185.72 38.76
CA LYS A 795 -24.45 -184.20 38.76
C LYS A 795 -23.76 -183.40 39.93
N GLN A 796 -23.50 -182.06 39.95
CA GLN A 796 -23.59 -180.89 39.02
C GLN A 796 -22.57 -179.71 39.34
N LYS A 797 -22.88 -178.41 39.06
CA LYS A 797 -21.97 -177.20 39.01
C LYS A 797 -22.52 -175.98 39.86
N THR A 798 -22.09 -174.69 39.91
CA THR A 798 -21.26 -173.77 39.03
C THR A 798 -20.88 -172.38 39.68
N ILE A 799 -19.68 -171.81 39.41
CA ILE A 799 -19.29 -170.33 39.32
C ILE A 799 -19.32 -169.40 40.60
N ALA A 800 -18.72 -168.18 40.55
CA ALA A 800 -18.28 -167.31 41.67
C ALA A 800 -18.50 -165.76 41.50
N SER A 801 -18.21 -164.93 42.53
CA SER A 801 -18.06 -163.44 42.46
C SER A 801 -17.34 -162.79 43.70
N CYS A 802 -17.20 -161.44 43.78
CA CYS A 802 -16.13 -160.73 44.54
C CYS A 802 -16.57 -159.56 45.49
N LYS A 803 -15.75 -159.24 46.52
CA LYS A 803 -15.45 -157.91 47.18
C LYS A 803 -14.64 -158.11 48.50
N GLY A 804 -14.07 -157.11 49.21
CA GLY A 804 -13.89 -155.65 48.98
C GLY A 804 -13.81 -154.84 50.31
N THR A 805 -13.05 -153.73 50.38
CA THR A 805 -12.91 -152.85 51.59
C THR A 805 -12.94 -151.34 51.25
N SER A 806 -13.17 -150.46 52.25
CA SER A 806 -13.55 -149.05 52.03
C SER A 806 -13.19 -148.07 53.15
N ASN A 807 -12.97 -146.78 52.82
CA ASN A 807 -13.20 -145.61 53.68
C ASN A 807 -13.45 -144.35 52.83
N GLY A 808 -14.20 -143.36 53.33
CA GLY A 808 -14.78 -142.26 52.53
C GLY A 808 -14.39 -140.80 52.93
N PRO A 809 -14.73 -139.79 52.09
CA PRO A 809 -14.22 -138.42 52.24
C PRO A 809 -15.23 -137.41 52.82
N SER A 810 -14.74 -136.40 53.56
CA SER A 810 -15.54 -135.24 54.02
C SER A 810 -14.79 -133.87 53.98
N THR A 811 -13.50 -133.87 53.64
CA THR A 811 -12.62 -132.70 53.82
C THR A 811 -12.69 -131.65 52.71
N ALA A 812 -12.95 -132.05 51.46
CA ALA A 812 -12.80 -131.20 50.27
C ALA A 812 -13.77 -130.00 50.19
N LEU A 813 -14.87 -130.01 50.95
CA LEU A 813 -15.91 -128.97 50.85
C LEU A 813 -15.54 -127.65 51.55
N GLN A 814 -14.57 -127.66 52.48
CA GLN A 814 -14.23 -126.46 53.25
C GLN A 814 -13.33 -125.47 52.48
N GLU A 815 -12.40 -125.95 51.66
CA GLU A 815 -11.44 -125.09 50.93
C GLU A 815 -12.13 -124.18 49.89
N ILE A 816 -13.14 -124.70 49.21
CA ILE A 816 -13.90 -123.98 48.17
C ILE A 816 -14.61 -122.75 48.78
N LYS A 817 -15.10 -122.88 50.02
CA LYS A 817 -15.84 -121.82 50.74
C LYS A 817 -14.96 -120.62 51.10
N ALA A 818 -13.65 -120.82 51.27
CA ALA A 818 -12.71 -119.74 51.57
C ALA A 818 -12.46 -118.82 50.36
N LYS A 819 -12.19 -119.40 49.18
CA LYS A 819 -11.79 -118.64 47.98
C LYS A 819 -12.89 -117.68 47.49
N MET A 820 -14.17 -118.06 47.61
CA MET A 820 -15.31 -117.17 47.28
C MET A 820 -15.52 -115.99 48.24
N LYS A 821 -14.81 -115.91 49.39
CA LYS A 821 -14.91 -114.76 50.31
C LYS A 821 -13.96 -113.62 49.90
N TRP A 822 -12.81 -113.94 49.32
CA TRP A 822 -11.78 -112.99 48.90
C TRP A 822 -12.19 -112.15 47.68
N LEU A 823 -12.64 -112.79 46.58
CA LEU A 823 -13.03 -112.12 45.33
C LEU A 823 -14.16 -111.06 45.48
N ARG A 824 -14.90 -111.07 46.59
CA ARG A 824 -15.95 -110.07 46.90
C ARG A 824 -15.44 -108.85 47.68
N GLY A 825 -14.17 -108.81 48.09
CA GLY A 825 -13.51 -107.58 48.55
C GLY A 825 -13.20 -106.70 47.35
N GLU A 826 -12.19 -107.12 46.59
CA GLU A 826 -11.57 -106.45 45.43
C GLU A 826 -12.55 -105.68 44.51
N VAL A 827 -13.65 -106.32 44.10
CA VAL A 827 -14.63 -105.72 43.18
C VAL A 827 -15.33 -104.49 43.78
N ARG A 828 -15.54 -104.42 45.10
CA ARG A 828 -16.22 -103.28 45.73
C ARG A 828 -15.32 -102.08 45.92
N ASP A 829 -14.02 -102.27 46.10
CA ASP A 829 -13.10 -101.16 46.36
C ASP A 829 -12.66 -100.47 45.05
N ARG A 830 -12.61 -101.21 43.93
CA ARG A 830 -12.49 -100.60 42.58
C ARG A 830 -13.67 -99.66 42.24
N ILE A 831 -14.91 -100.06 42.52
CA ILE A 831 -16.11 -99.26 42.21
C ILE A 831 -16.13 -97.92 42.97
N LYS A 832 -15.66 -97.90 44.22
CA LYS A 832 -15.55 -96.67 45.03
C LYS A 832 -14.55 -95.68 44.43
N MET A 833 -13.40 -96.17 43.96
CA MET A 833 -12.35 -95.32 43.40
C MET A 833 -12.77 -94.67 42.08
N GLU A 834 -13.55 -95.38 41.26
CA GLU A 834 -14.14 -94.83 40.02
C GLU A 834 -15.16 -93.70 40.31
N HIS A 835 -15.96 -93.83 41.37
CA HIS A 835 -16.94 -92.80 41.76
C HIS A 835 -16.29 -91.53 42.31
N ALA A 836 -15.16 -91.63 43.02
CA ALA A 836 -14.39 -90.46 43.46
C ALA A 836 -13.88 -89.64 42.26
N LEU A 837 -13.16 -90.30 41.34
CA LEU A 837 -12.57 -89.66 40.16
C LEU A 837 -13.59 -88.96 39.24
N LYS A 838 -14.85 -89.45 39.21
CA LYS A 838 -15.94 -88.81 38.46
C LYS A 838 -16.48 -87.54 39.12
N LYS A 839 -16.45 -87.44 40.45
CA LYS A 839 -16.89 -86.23 41.17
C LYS A 839 -15.90 -85.08 40.99
N ASP A 840 -14.61 -85.37 41.17
CA ASP A 840 -13.54 -84.36 41.10
C ASP A 840 -13.45 -83.71 39.71
N LEU A 841 -13.72 -84.50 38.65
CA LEU A 841 -13.78 -84.00 37.27
C LEU A 841 -14.96 -83.04 37.02
N GLN A 842 -16.07 -83.20 37.75
CA GLN A 842 -17.30 -82.41 37.53
C GLN A 842 -17.25 -81.06 38.26
N GLU A 843 -16.63 -81.00 39.45
CA GLU A 843 -16.42 -79.74 40.19
C GLU A 843 -15.37 -78.84 39.50
N ALA A 844 -14.36 -79.44 38.84
CA ALA A 844 -13.38 -78.70 38.05
C ALA A 844 -13.96 -78.00 36.80
N LEU A 845 -15.04 -78.54 36.22
CA LEU A 845 -15.69 -77.96 35.04
C LEU A 845 -16.58 -76.77 35.40
N SER A 846 -17.35 -76.85 36.49
CA SER A 846 -18.29 -75.78 36.89
C SER A 846 -17.60 -74.47 37.26
N CYS A 847 -16.40 -74.54 37.86
CA CYS A 847 -15.62 -73.36 38.23
C CYS A 847 -15.13 -72.56 37.00
N ASN A 848 -14.96 -73.23 35.85
CA ASN A 848 -14.48 -72.60 34.62
C ASN A 848 -15.61 -71.87 33.86
N GLU A 849 -16.87 -72.20 34.13
CA GLU A 849 -18.02 -71.55 33.48
C GLU A 849 -18.39 -70.21 34.14
N SER A 850 -18.24 -70.06 35.46
CA SER A 850 -18.50 -68.79 36.16
C SER A 850 -17.59 -67.67 35.66
N ASP A 851 -16.30 -67.97 35.52
CA ASP A 851 -15.28 -66.99 35.13
C ASP A 851 -15.45 -66.61 33.65
N ARG A 852 -15.80 -67.58 32.80
CA ARG A 852 -16.18 -67.34 31.40
C ARG A 852 -17.40 -66.43 31.30
N HIS A 853 -18.43 -66.64 32.13
CA HIS A 853 -19.62 -65.78 32.15
C HIS A 853 -19.33 -64.37 32.67
N PHE A 854 -18.45 -64.21 33.66
CA PHE A 854 -18.00 -62.90 34.14
C PHE A 854 -17.24 -62.13 33.03
N LEU A 855 -16.27 -62.77 32.38
CA LEU A 855 -15.49 -62.16 31.30
C LEU A 855 -16.35 -61.77 30.09
N MET A 856 -17.30 -62.62 29.69
CA MET A 856 -18.26 -62.27 28.61
C MET A 856 -19.16 -61.08 29.00
N SER A 857 -19.58 -60.98 30.26
CA SER A 857 -20.38 -59.85 30.75
C SER A 857 -19.56 -58.54 30.80
N GLU A 858 -18.27 -58.62 31.16
CA GLU A 858 -17.38 -57.45 31.19
C GLU A 858 -16.94 -57.00 29.78
N LEU A 859 -16.80 -57.93 28.83
CA LEU A 859 -16.62 -57.59 27.40
C LEU A 859 -17.85 -56.87 26.84
N ALA A 860 -19.06 -57.40 27.04
CA ALA A 860 -20.28 -56.75 26.56
C ALA A 860 -20.48 -55.32 27.12
N LYS A 861 -20.00 -55.04 28.35
CA LYS A 861 -19.97 -53.66 28.89
C LYS A 861 -18.94 -52.77 28.19
N ARG A 862 -17.79 -53.31 27.79
CA ARG A 862 -16.75 -52.57 27.04
C ARG A 862 -17.26 -52.24 25.63
N ASP A 863 -17.95 -53.18 24.99
CA ASP A 863 -18.54 -52.99 23.67
C ASP A 863 -19.61 -51.88 23.70
N ASN A 864 -20.53 -51.89 24.67
CA ASN A 864 -21.52 -50.81 24.86
C ASN A 864 -20.87 -49.42 25.01
N VAL A 865 -19.75 -49.31 25.75
CA VAL A 865 -19.02 -48.03 25.92
C VAL A 865 -18.32 -47.61 24.62
N LEU A 866 -17.86 -48.55 23.80
CA LEU A 866 -17.31 -48.26 22.47
C LEU A 866 -18.41 -47.78 21.49
N ASP A 867 -19.62 -48.32 21.59
CA ASP A 867 -20.78 -47.85 20.83
C ASP A 867 -21.24 -46.45 21.27
N GLU A 868 -21.30 -46.17 22.59
CA GLU A 868 -21.57 -44.83 23.12
C GLU A 868 -20.53 -43.80 22.66
N LEU A 869 -19.24 -44.11 22.77
CA LEU A 869 -18.16 -43.26 22.25
C LEU A 869 -18.23 -43.07 20.73
N SER A 870 -18.64 -44.11 20.00
CA SER A 870 -18.85 -44.02 18.55
C SER A 870 -20.04 -43.13 18.20
N SER A 871 -21.15 -43.19 18.96
CA SER A 871 -22.30 -42.29 18.79
C SER A 871 -21.90 -40.84 19.04
N VAL A 872 -21.21 -40.55 20.16
CA VAL A 872 -20.72 -39.20 20.49
C VAL A 872 -19.75 -38.68 19.42
N LYS A 873 -18.89 -39.54 18.86
CA LYS A 873 -18.00 -39.18 17.74
C LYS A 873 -18.78 -38.78 16.48
N HIS A 874 -19.84 -39.50 16.13
CA HIS A 874 -20.70 -39.14 14.98
C HIS A 874 -21.46 -37.84 15.23
N GLU A 875 -22.02 -37.63 16.44
CA GLU A 875 -22.66 -36.35 16.79
C GLU A 875 -21.70 -35.16 16.72
N LEU A 876 -20.47 -35.31 17.22
CA LEU A 876 -19.47 -34.23 17.17
C LEU A 876 -19.07 -33.91 15.72
N SER A 877 -18.89 -34.93 14.87
CA SER A 877 -18.62 -34.73 13.44
C SER A 877 -19.80 -34.07 12.70
N HIS A 878 -21.04 -34.40 13.06
CA HIS A 878 -22.23 -33.72 12.51
C HIS A 878 -22.25 -32.23 12.92
N ARG A 879 -22.05 -31.92 14.20
CA ARG A 879 -21.97 -30.54 14.71
C ARG A 879 -20.80 -29.76 14.10
N GLU A 880 -19.69 -30.42 13.80
CA GLU A 880 -18.55 -29.82 13.09
C GLU A 880 -18.94 -29.40 11.66
N VAL A 881 -19.62 -30.27 10.91
CA VAL A 881 -20.15 -29.94 9.57
C VAL A 881 -21.21 -28.83 9.62
N GLU A 882 -22.12 -28.87 10.60
CA GLU A 882 -23.12 -27.79 10.80
C GLU A 882 -22.45 -26.44 11.13
N ASN A 883 -21.39 -26.45 11.94
CA ASN A 883 -20.61 -25.25 12.26
C ASN A 883 -19.87 -24.70 11.03
N VAL A 884 -19.24 -25.56 10.23
CA VAL A 884 -18.61 -25.17 8.95
C VAL A 884 -19.65 -24.52 8.03
N HIS A 885 -20.82 -25.16 7.86
CA HIS A 885 -21.87 -24.63 6.99
C HIS A 885 -22.53 -23.34 7.52
N CYS A 886 -22.50 -23.11 8.83
CA CYS A 886 -22.87 -21.83 9.44
C CYS A 886 -21.84 -20.73 9.12
N VAL A 887 -20.55 -21.06 9.22
CA VAL A 887 -19.45 -20.14 8.86
C VAL A 887 -19.47 -19.81 7.36
N GLU A 888 -19.71 -20.77 6.47
CA GLU A 888 -19.88 -20.53 5.02
C GLU A 888 -20.99 -19.50 4.72
N LYS A 889 -22.14 -19.62 5.42
CA LYS A 889 -23.26 -18.67 5.27
C LYS A 889 -22.89 -17.26 5.76
N LEU A 890 -22.21 -17.16 6.90
CA LEU A 890 -21.74 -15.88 7.42
C LEU A 890 -20.68 -15.25 6.50
N GLN A 891 -19.77 -16.05 5.94
CA GLN A 891 -18.79 -15.59 4.94
C GLN A 891 -19.49 -15.08 3.67
N THR A 892 -20.49 -15.81 3.18
CA THR A 892 -21.30 -15.38 2.01
C THR A 892 -21.98 -14.05 2.28
N GLN A 893 -22.65 -13.90 3.44
CA GLN A 893 -23.30 -12.65 3.83
C GLN A 893 -22.33 -11.48 4.02
N ILE A 894 -21.09 -11.73 4.45
CA ILE A 894 -20.04 -10.71 4.54
C ILE A 894 -19.58 -10.27 3.13
N LEU A 895 -19.50 -11.18 2.17
CA LEU A 895 -19.21 -10.86 0.77
C LEU A 895 -20.34 -10.04 0.15
N ASP A 896 -21.60 -10.49 0.27
CA ASP A 896 -22.78 -9.77 -0.22
C ASP A 896 -22.84 -8.32 0.30
N LEU A 897 -22.59 -8.13 1.61
CA LEU A 897 -22.54 -6.80 2.25
C LEU A 897 -21.31 -5.98 1.83
N THR A 898 -20.20 -6.62 1.46
CA THR A 898 -19.01 -5.92 0.93
C THR A 898 -19.30 -5.40 -0.47
N ASP A 899 -19.85 -6.23 -1.34
CA ASP A 899 -20.26 -5.87 -2.70
C ASP A 899 -21.32 -4.75 -2.70
N GLU A 900 -22.31 -4.79 -1.79
CA GLU A 900 -23.28 -3.69 -1.63
C GLU A 900 -22.60 -2.36 -1.23
N LEU A 901 -21.60 -2.41 -0.34
CA LEU A 901 -20.85 -1.22 0.09
C LEU A 901 -19.94 -0.67 -1.02
N GLU A 902 -19.29 -1.53 -1.81
CA GLU A 902 -18.49 -1.10 -2.96
C GLU A 902 -19.38 -0.53 -4.07
N LEU A 903 -20.49 -1.19 -4.41
CA LEU A 903 -21.48 -0.67 -5.37
C LEU A 903 -22.12 0.64 -4.88
N ARG A 904 -22.28 0.84 -3.57
CA ARG A 904 -22.71 2.12 -3.01
C ARG A 904 -21.64 3.19 -3.21
N LYS A 905 -20.39 2.90 -2.87
CA LYS A 905 -19.26 3.84 -3.03
C LYS A 905 -19.07 4.25 -4.49
N ILE A 906 -19.18 3.32 -5.44
CA ILE A 906 -19.09 3.61 -6.88
C ILE A 906 -20.18 4.62 -7.29
N ARG A 907 -21.43 4.44 -6.84
CA ARG A 907 -22.54 5.37 -7.12
C ARG A 907 -22.34 6.75 -6.47
N GLU A 908 -21.76 6.81 -5.28
CA GLU A 908 -21.41 8.08 -4.62
C GLU A 908 -20.25 8.80 -5.36
N ASP A 909 -19.24 8.08 -5.82
CA ASP A 909 -18.16 8.61 -6.68
C ASP A 909 -18.66 9.06 -8.07
N GLU A 910 -19.62 8.35 -8.67
CA GLU A 910 -20.26 8.74 -9.94
C GLU A 910 -21.08 10.02 -9.81
N LEU A 911 -21.85 10.17 -8.73
CA LEU A 911 -22.60 11.39 -8.45
C LEU A 911 -21.67 12.60 -8.27
N LEU A 912 -20.53 12.42 -7.59
CA LEU A 912 -19.51 13.47 -7.43
C LEU A 912 -18.84 13.83 -8.77
N ARG A 913 -18.57 12.84 -9.64
CA ARG A 913 -18.07 13.12 -11.01
C ARG A 913 -19.09 13.90 -11.82
N GLN A 914 -20.38 13.58 -11.73
CA GLN A 914 -21.41 14.30 -12.47
C GLN A 914 -21.57 15.74 -11.98
N GLN A 915 -21.61 15.97 -10.67
CA GLN A 915 -21.60 17.34 -10.10
C GLN A 915 -20.36 18.15 -10.52
N ALA A 916 -19.20 17.50 -10.66
CA ALA A 916 -18.00 18.16 -11.18
C ALA A 916 -18.10 18.51 -12.67
N MET A 917 -18.75 17.68 -13.49
CA MET A 917 -19.04 17.99 -14.89
C MET A 917 -20.06 19.12 -15.04
N ASP A 918 -21.14 19.10 -14.26
CA ASP A 918 -22.16 20.16 -14.26
C ASP A 918 -21.55 21.51 -13.83
N SER A 919 -20.71 21.51 -12.80
CA SER A 919 -19.94 22.67 -12.34
C SER A 919 -18.98 23.20 -13.42
N LYS A 920 -18.28 22.30 -14.13
CA LYS A 920 -17.41 22.66 -15.26
C LYS A 920 -18.21 23.26 -16.42
N HIS A 921 -19.39 22.73 -16.74
CA HIS A 921 -20.25 23.27 -17.79
C HIS A 921 -20.74 24.69 -17.47
N VAL A 922 -21.11 24.96 -16.21
CA VAL A 922 -21.45 26.32 -15.75
C VAL A 922 -20.26 27.29 -15.83
N ILE A 923 -19.03 26.81 -15.59
CA ILE A 923 -17.81 27.62 -15.80
C ILE A 923 -17.63 27.94 -17.29
N GLU A 924 -17.82 26.96 -18.18
CA GLU A 924 -17.73 27.15 -19.63
C GLU A 924 -18.80 28.14 -20.15
N GLU A 925 -20.05 28.06 -19.69
CA GLU A 925 -21.09 29.07 -20.00
C GLU A 925 -20.69 30.49 -19.52
N ILE A 926 -20.07 30.61 -18.34
CA ILE A 926 -19.61 31.90 -17.81
C ILE A 926 -18.42 32.46 -18.62
N GLU A 927 -17.55 31.59 -19.15
CA GLU A 927 -16.44 31.99 -20.03
C GLU A 927 -16.94 32.39 -21.43
N GLU A 928 -17.93 31.70 -21.99
CA GLU A 928 -18.61 32.12 -23.23
C GLU A 928 -19.31 33.48 -23.07
N LEU A 929 -20.07 33.67 -21.98
CA LEU A 929 -20.74 34.94 -21.67
C LEU A 929 -19.73 36.08 -21.48
N ARG A 930 -18.57 35.82 -20.87
CA ARG A 930 -17.46 36.79 -20.79
C ARG A 930 -16.93 37.13 -22.18
N GLY A 931 -16.71 36.15 -23.05
CA GLY A 931 -16.27 36.37 -24.43
C GLY A 931 -17.23 37.26 -25.23
N VAL A 932 -18.54 37.02 -25.10
CA VAL A 932 -19.59 37.86 -25.70
C VAL A 932 -19.59 39.27 -25.11
N GLN A 933 -19.35 39.42 -23.80
CA GLN A 933 -19.27 40.73 -23.15
C GLN A 933 -18.03 41.53 -23.60
N GLU A 934 -16.89 40.86 -23.82
CA GLU A 934 -15.71 41.48 -24.43
C GLU A 934 -15.93 41.88 -25.88
N GLU A 935 -16.55 41.02 -26.71
CA GLU A 935 -16.85 41.38 -28.09
C GLU A 935 -17.82 42.57 -28.18
N LYS A 936 -18.83 42.61 -27.30
CA LYS A 936 -19.69 43.79 -27.13
C LYS A 936 -18.86 45.04 -26.81
N ALA A 937 -17.92 44.98 -25.87
CA ALA A 937 -17.05 46.11 -25.54
C ALA A 937 -16.16 46.54 -26.72
N ARG A 938 -15.65 45.59 -27.52
CA ARG A 938 -14.90 45.87 -28.77
C ARG A 938 -15.79 46.54 -29.82
N ILE A 939 -17.07 46.16 -29.93
CA ILE A 939 -18.06 46.80 -30.80
C ILE A 939 -18.38 48.22 -30.32
N GLU A 940 -18.57 48.42 -29.01
CA GLU A 940 -18.79 49.74 -28.42
C GLU A 940 -17.58 50.67 -28.65
N GLN A 941 -16.34 50.20 -28.49
CA GLN A 941 -15.14 50.95 -28.84
C GLN A 941 -15.06 51.31 -30.34
N ARG A 942 -15.44 50.38 -31.23
CA ARG A 942 -15.52 50.66 -32.69
C ARG A 942 -16.59 51.71 -32.99
N TYR A 943 -17.73 51.68 -32.30
CA TYR A 943 -18.80 52.67 -32.44
C TYR A 943 -18.38 54.06 -31.92
N VAL A 944 -17.66 54.13 -30.80
CA VAL A 944 -17.07 55.38 -30.29
C VAL A 944 -16.09 55.96 -31.31
N LYS A 945 -15.17 55.15 -31.86
CA LYS A 945 -14.22 55.60 -32.92
C LYS A 945 -14.92 56.02 -34.21
N LEU A 946 -16.04 55.39 -34.56
CA LEU A 946 -16.90 55.84 -35.68
C LEU A 946 -17.56 57.18 -35.37
N GLN A 947 -18.01 57.39 -34.13
CA GLN A 947 -18.60 58.65 -33.69
C GLN A 947 -17.57 59.78 -33.62
N GLU A 948 -16.33 59.49 -33.21
CA GLU A 948 -15.18 60.41 -33.21
C GLU A 948 -14.77 60.79 -34.63
N THR A 949 -14.66 59.84 -35.55
CA THR A 949 -14.37 60.13 -36.97
C THR A 949 -15.51 60.89 -37.65
N MET A 950 -16.77 60.61 -37.34
CA MET A 950 -17.90 61.47 -37.78
C MET A 950 -17.84 62.88 -37.19
N ARG A 951 -17.43 63.05 -35.92
CA ARG A 951 -17.19 64.38 -35.32
C ARG A 951 -16.04 65.10 -36.02
N ALA A 952 -14.94 64.42 -36.29
CA ALA A 952 -13.77 64.96 -36.99
C ALA A 952 -14.14 65.46 -38.39
N LEU A 953 -14.84 64.63 -39.18
CA LEU A 953 -15.38 65.02 -40.49
C LEU A 953 -16.38 66.18 -40.38
N GLN A 954 -17.21 66.25 -39.33
CA GLN A 954 -18.08 67.41 -39.10
C GLN A 954 -17.32 68.68 -38.70
N THR A 955 -16.17 68.58 -38.02
CA THR A 955 -15.30 69.73 -37.76
C THR A 955 -14.54 70.16 -39.00
N GLU A 956 -14.01 69.23 -39.80
CA GLU A 956 -13.36 69.52 -41.09
C GLU A 956 -14.33 70.18 -42.08
N LEU A 957 -15.58 69.72 -42.14
CA LEU A 957 -16.61 70.33 -43.00
C LEU A 957 -17.11 71.68 -42.45
N LYS A 958 -16.86 71.99 -41.17
CA LYS A 958 -17.06 73.35 -40.60
C LYS A 958 -15.87 74.26 -40.86
N THR A 959 -14.63 73.79 -40.69
CA THR A 959 -13.43 74.60 -40.94
C THR A 959 -13.23 74.88 -42.43
N ALA A 960 -13.56 73.93 -43.32
CA ALA A 960 -13.58 74.16 -44.76
C ALA A 960 -14.55 75.30 -45.16
N ASN A 961 -15.70 75.41 -44.49
CA ASN A 961 -16.62 76.54 -44.67
C ASN A 961 -16.13 77.85 -44.02
N PHE A 962 -15.13 77.82 -43.14
CA PHE A 962 -14.56 79.00 -42.47
C PHE A 962 -13.38 79.62 -43.25
N TYR A 963 -12.84 78.92 -44.25
CA TYR A 963 -11.83 79.42 -45.19
C TYR A 963 -12.42 79.75 -46.58
N GLY A 964 -13.74 79.98 -46.67
CA GLY A 964 -14.46 80.24 -47.94
C GLY A 964 -14.30 81.66 -48.50
N ASP A 965 -13.99 82.66 -47.68
CA ASP A 965 -13.94 84.07 -48.09
C ASP A 965 -12.63 84.45 -48.81
N LYS A 966 -12.40 83.88 -50.01
CA LYS A 966 -11.61 84.48 -51.13
C LYS A 966 -11.55 83.65 -52.42
N ILE A 967 -12.69 83.20 -52.96
CA ILE A 967 -12.77 82.79 -54.38
C ILE A 967 -14.01 83.43 -55.04
N GLU A 968 -13.92 84.73 -55.35
CA GLU A 968 -14.74 85.36 -56.41
C GLU A 968 -13.87 85.58 -57.66
N GLU A 969 -13.65 84.52 -58.44
CA GLU A 969 -13.55 84.64 -59.91
C GLU A 969 -13.87 83.30 -60.58
N ILE A 970 -14.33 83.35 -61.84
CA ILE A 970 -14.77 82.19 -62.65
C ILE A 970 -16.02 81.46 -62.09
N GLU A 971 -17.21 82.07 -62.26
CA GLU A 971 -18.44 81.43 -62.80
C GLU A 971 -19.69 82.34 -62.65
N LYS A 972 -19.76 83.41 -63.47
CA LYS A 972 -21.03 84.08 -63.81
C LYS A 972 -21.10 84.28 -65.33
N ASN A 973 -22.23 83.88 -65.92
CA ASN A 973 -22.49 83.74 -67.36
C ASN A 973 -21.70 82.59 -68.00
N MET A 974 -22.28 81.68 -68.77
CA MET A 974 -23.51 81.78 -69.57
C MET A 974 -24.58 80.72 -69.23
N HIS A 975 -25.84 81.12 -69.33
CA HIS A 975 -26.99 80.21 -69.24
C HIS A 975 -27.38 79.61 -70.61
N ASN A 976 -28.09 78.47 -70.55
CA ASN A 976 -28.96 77.88 -71.57
C ASN A 976 -28.40 76.85 -72.59
N LEU A 977 -29.32 75.95 -72.98
CA LEU A 977 -29.35 75.05 -74.15
C LEU A 977 -28.62 73.68 -74.13
N ARG A 978 -29.29 72.72 -73.47
CA ARG A 978 -29.97 71.58 -74.14
C ARG A 978 -29.09 70.51 -74.83
N LYS A 979 -28.80 69.40 -74.09
CA LYS A 979 -29.25 68.03 -74.45
C LYS A 979 -28.93 66.98 -73.35
N SER A 980 -29.75 65.92 -73.29
CA SER A 980 -29.54 64.70 -72.49
C SER A 980 -28.90 63.61 -73.38
N PRO A 981 -28.25 62.57 -72.83
CA PRO A 981 -29.01 61.36 -72.48
C PRO A 981 -28.51 60.54 -71.25
N ARG A 982 -29.45 59.86 -70.57
CA ARG A 982 -29.36 58.53 -69.87
C ARG A 982 -28.13 58.26 -68.95
N ARG A 983 -28.29 57.76 -67.72
CA ARG A 983 -29.24 56.72 -67.23
C ARG A 983 -29.79 57.06 -65.83
N LYS A 984 -30.88 56.39 -65.42
CA LYS A 984 -31.39 56.34 -64.04
C LYS A 984 -31.15 54.95 -63.46
N ASN A 985 -31.13 54.83 -62.13
CA ASN A 985 -31.98 53.88 -61.39
C ASN A 985 -32.14 54.31 -59.92
N HIS A 986 -33.31 54.01 -59.34
CA HIS A 986 -33.58 54.13 -57.90
C HIS A 986 -33.21 52.84 -57.17
N VAL A 987 -32.89 52.96 -55.88
CA VAL A 987 -33.39 52.05 -54.84
C VAL A 987 -33.98 52.91 -53.71
N ARG A 988 -34.99 52.41 -53.01
CA ARG A 988 -35.75 53.11 -51.96
C ARG A 988 -35.76 52.26 -50.69
N ILE A 989 -35.80 52.92 -49.53
CA ILE A 989 -35.93 52.31 -48.19
C ILE A 989 -37.15 51.39 -48.10
N GLN A 990 -37.00 50.21 -47.49
CA GLN A 990 -38.05 49.59 -46.66
C GLN A 990 -37.52 48.51 -45.70
N ASP A 991 -38.30 48.27 -44.65
CA ASP A 991 -37.98 47.44 -43.48
C ASP A 991 -38.10 45.91 -43.74
N GLY A 992 -37.69 45.11 -42.75
CA GLY A 992 -37.55 43.65 -42.87
C GLY A 992 -38.85 42.83 -42.84
N PRO A 993 -38.82 41.56 -43.31
CA PRO A 993 -39.99 40.66 -43.38
C PRO A 993 -40.08 39.62 -42.22
N PRO A 994 -41.23 38.94 -42.03
CA PRO A 994 -41.55 38.24 -40.78
C PRO A 994 -41.70 36.70 -40.88
N VAL A 995 -41.96 36.07 -39.72
CA VAL A 995 -42.36 34.67 -39.56
C VAL A 995 -43.72 34.37 -40.22
N ARG A 996 -43.84 33.26 -40.96
CA ARG A 996 -45.10 32.48 -41.01
C ARG A 996 -44.92 31.03 -41.49
N SER A 997 -45.89 30.18 -41.14
CA SER A 997 -45.93 28.74 -41.38
C SER A 997 -47.12 28.32 -42.25
N ARG A 998 -46.99 27.18 -42.97
CA ARG A 998 -47.96 26.05 -43.01
C ARG A 998 -47.62 24.97 -44.07
N SER A 999 -47.66 23.70 -43.63
CA SER A 999 -48.21 22.44 -44.24
C SER A 999 -48.36 22.31 -45.79
N ARG A 1000 -48.30 21.11 -46.43
CA ARG A 1000 -48.80 19.77 -46.01
C ARG A 1000 -48.43 18.68 -47.05
N SER A 1001 -48.20 17.42 -46.62
CA SER A 1001 -48.19 16.16 -47.44
C SER A 1001 -47.03 15.97 -48.47
N LYS A 1002 -46.61 14.76 -48.89
CA LYS A 1002 -47.14 13.38 -48.73
C LYS A 1002 -46.01 12.37 -48.36
N SER A 1003 -46.39 11.21 -47.80
CA SER A 1003 -45.56 9.99 -47.66
C SER A 1003 -45.37 9.28 -49.02
N PRO A 1004 -44.38 8.37 -49.20
CA PRO A 1004 -44.30 7.03 -48.55
C PRO A 1004 -42.93 6.75 -47.88
N GLY A 1005 -42.64 5.59 -47.25
CA GLY A 1005 -43.51 4.45 -46.91
C GLY A 1005 -42.93 3.04 -47.16
N ARG A 1006 -41.83 2.66 -46.47
CA ARG A 1006 -41.32 1.28 -46.21
C ARG A 1006 -40.28 1.40 -45.07
N ARG A 1007 -40.49 0.81 -43.88
CA ARG A 1007 -40.27 -0.60 -43.45
C ARG A 1007 -38.79 -1.00 -43.31
N MET A 1008 -38.38 -1.31 -42.07
CA MET A 1008 -37.49 -2.39 -41.57
C MET A 1008 -36.13 -2.62 -42.29
N VAL A 1009 -35.05 -2.96 -41.60
CA VAL A 1009 -34.89 -4.18 -40.78
C VAL A 1009 -33.86 -3.99 -39.65
N VAL A 1010 -34.10 -4.74 -38.57
CA VAL A 1010 -33.22 -4.95 -37.41
C VAL A 1010 -31.94 -5.69 -37.79
N CYS A 1011 -30.80 -5.19 -37.34
CA CYS A 1011 -29.67 -6.01 -36.87
C CYS A 1011 -28.88 -5.18 -35.86
#